data_AF-A0A5J5EPK4-F1
#
_entry.id   AF-A0A5J5EPK4-F1
#
_cell.length_a   1.000
_cell.length_b   1.000
_cell.length_c   1.000
_cell.angle_alpha   90.00
_cell.angle_beta   90.00
_cell.angle_gamma   90.00
#
_symmetry.space_group_name_H-M   'P 1'
#
loop_
_entity.id
_entity.type
_entity.pdbx_description
1 polymer ?
#
loop_
_entity_poly.entity_id
_entity_poly.type
_entity_poly.pdbx_seq_one_letter_code
_entity_poly.pdbx_strand_id
1 'polypeptide(L)'
;MDSDFSHILPPNPDPAHWATFHSYFPPELAKCSTVPYPIMMPTSRAQELQDLHAALHTALRALVRRWWSRPDFADVIPVSEKLTRVLKELDHVRPYEVIGSFRPDFLIPEGKRRSPAGTGTDEVDSNELDAPLTICEINARFMFNGFTLAIEMDQARQKSGLTTAEEKQGRCHSSCGTLIDVAQSFAGLVDSSRPVALLVHKEFVLNGSRHMVSAAANFFPHSRLVNPESLRLLPDGGGITDNVGPVDQFLLELHQSEIEALPEPLLHVLARSCWNDLRTIYFVHDKRMLYLIRRELEWLVCLGEITPSQAEVLRRGVAETYIPADPQFERVLQKDRKEEWTLKMCMAGKGEGMVFGKNVDENTWRELMGLCKQEAVLSGRQRSPASSTASKHRFGKETEDIGSYVLQRYIKQKRISLLVPMPSSDGEPSPTTVCWPLVGAFLCVGSSFLGVSPWRTAPSDIIALSLGCALPGILDISVSPTKTLSDATPHGGKVSIPADARVFAALNGPETQYSQIRMSLAKYGLSVVHLPRKDPGSKYVVALSQALGEPLPHSSSHGILWDVRPVEGMDSLHVARSETKECFPWHTDCSFELEPPRYFALHILHPDNCGGGQLRLLSVPHLLERFSKQTLTALRTPQFKFRVPREFSKDKDHVIGSILMFLPLVPCWKMRYRRDIIEPLNEEAQVALGALEEALAEIDEGKAPGVSILGPDVMTENAVVVVDNARFLHARSEIKDPKRWLRRVRWAPEFFV
;
A
#
# COMPACT_ATOMS: atom_id res chain seq x y z
N MET A 1 22.72 22.06 -12.51
CA MET A 1 22.02 21.63 -11.28
C MET A 1 23.06 20.97 -10.40
N ASP A 2 23.03 21.24 -9.10
CA ASP A 2 24.01 20.71 -8.13
C ASP A 2 24.14 19.19 -8.26
N SER A 3 25.37 18.69 -8.09
CA SER A 3 25.70 17.26 -8.16
C SER A 3 25.21 16.47 -6.94
N ASP A 4 24.55 17.12 -5.99
CA ASP A 4 24.30 16.61 -4.65
C ASP A 4 22.81 16.61 -4.27
N PHE A 5 22.44 15.72 -3.35
CA PHE A 5 21.09 15.62 -2.81
C PHE A 5 20.72 16.87 -2.03
N SER A 6 19.53 17.42 -2.25
CA SER A 6 19.07 18.64 -1.58
C SER A 6 17.66 18.51 -1.04
N HIS A 7 17.42 19.07 0.15
CA HIS A 7 16.09 19.18 0.73
C HIS A 7 15.43 20.46 0.20
N ILE A 8 14.36 20.32 -0.58
CA ILE A 8 13.73 21.45 -1.25
C ILE A 8 12.66 22.05 -0.36
N LEU A 9 12.91 23.28 0.08
CA LEU A 9 12.00 24.05 0.92
C LEU A 9 11.26 25.12 0.11
N PRO A 10 10.00 25.43 0.42
CA PRO A 10 9.34 26.62 -0.12
C PRO A 10 10.00 27.89 0.44
N PRO A 11 9.77 29.07 -0.16
CA PRO A 11 10.36 30.34 0.29
C PRO A 11 10.09 30.64 1.78
N ASN A 12 8.91 30.27 2.27
CA ASN A 12 8.52 30.37 3.68
C ASN A 12 7.93 29.03 4.14
N PRO A 13 8.73 28.12 4.73
CA PRO A 13 8.21 26.89 5.31
C PRO A 13 7.42 27.19 6.59
N ASP A 14 6.15 26.78 6.63
CA ASP A 14 5.21 27.06 7.72
C ASP A 14 4.69 25.74 8.33
N PRO A 15 4.57 25.61 9.66
CA PRO A 15 3.83 24.52 10.31
C PRO A 15 2.47 24.18 9.66
N ALA A 16 1.73 25.16 9.14
CA ALA A 16 0.45 24.95 8.46
C ALA A 16 0.57 24.03 7.22
N HIS A 17 1.74 23.98 6.58
CA HIS A 17 2.00 23.05 5.48
C HIS A 17 1.99 21.60 5.94
N TRP A 18 2.47 21.30 7.16
CA TRP A 18 2.38 19.94 7.71
C TRP A 18 0.93 19.57 8.00
N ALA A 19 0.17 20.46 8.64
CA ALA A 19 -1.24 20.20 8.92
C ALA A 19 -2.05 19.96 7.63
N THR A 20 -1.80 20.75 6.60
CA THR A 20 -2.42 20.59 5.28
C THR A 20 -1.97 19.29 4.60
N PHE A 21 -0.68 18.96 4.65
CA PHE A 21 -0.19 17.68 4.14
C PHE A 21 -0.83 16.49 4.85
N HIS A 22 -0.90 16.53 6.18
CA HIS A 22 -1.47 15.48 6.99
C HIS A 22 -2.99 15.35 6.84
N SER A 23 -3.70 16.42 6.47
CA SER A 23 -5.13 16.32 6.14
C SER A 23 -5.38 15.55 4.83
N TYR A 24 -4.40 15.51 3.93
CA TYR A 24 -4.44 14.72 2.70
C TYR A 24 -3.69 13.38 2.78
N PHE A 25 -2.86 13.17 3.80
CA PHE A 25 -2.08 11.94 3.99
C PHE A 25 -2.86 10.93 4.84
N PRO A 26 -2.99 9.65 4.43
CA PRO A 26 -3.81 8.68 5.16
C PRO A 26 -3.39 8.53 6.63
N PRO A 27 -4.32 8.70 7.60
CA PRO A 27 -4.01 8.58 9.02
C PRO A 27 -3.41 7.23 9.41
N GLU A 28 -3.76 6.16 8.69
CA GLU A 28 -3.19 4.83 8.92
C GLU A 28 -1.70 4.73 8.57
N LEU A 29 -1.22 5.59 7.68
CA LEU A 29 0.18 5.74 7.29
C LEU A 29 0.92 6.79 8.15
N ALA A 30 0.19 7.67 8.81
CA ALA A 30 0.72 8.70 9.72
C ALA A 30 1.26 8.14 11.06
N LYS A 31 1.41 6.82 11.19
CA LYS A 31 2.11 6.18 12.32
C LYS A 31 3.60 6.54 12.41
N CYS A 32 4.15 7.21 11.39
CA CYS A 32 5.49 7.76 11.38
C CYS A 32 5.41 9.27 11.12
N SER A 33 6.37 10.03 11.65
CA SER A 33 6.49 11.45 11.33
C SER A 33 6.80 11.60 9.84
N THR A 34 6.00 12.38 9.12
CA THR A 34 6.25 12.65 7.70
C THR A 34 6.61 14.11 7.51
N VAL A 35 7.54 14.37 6.59
CA VAL A 35 7.93 15.71 6.17
C VAL A 35 7.39 15.93 4.77
N PRO A 36 6.63 17.01 4.50
CA PRO A 36 6.02 17.23 3.20
C PRO A 36 7.02 17.69 2.13
N TYR A 37 8.18 18.17 2.55
CA TYR A 37 9.20 18.77 1.68
C TYR A 37 10.11 17.70 1.08
N PRO A 38 10.26 17.65 -0.26
CA PRO A 38 10.92 16.54 -0.94
C PRO A 38 12.44 16.65 -0.94
N ILE A 39 13.10 15.51 -1.10
CA ILE A 39 14.51 15.43 -1.46
C ILE A 39 14.63 15.42 -2.99
N MET A 40 15.38 16.37 -3.54
CA MET A 40 15.76 16.37 -4.95
C MET A 40 16.95 15.44 -5.17
N MET A 41 16.76 14.47 -6.08
CA MET A 41 17.81 13.58 -6.55
C MET A 41 18.41 14.11 -7.86
N PRO A 42 19.74 14.33 -7.93
CA PRO A 42 20.41 14.71 -9.17
C PRO A 42 20.30 13.63 -10.26
N THR A 43 20.23 14.05 -11.52
CA THR A 43 20.21 13.18 -12.71
C THR A 43 21.34 12.14 -12.72
N SER A 44 22.56 12.53 -12.35
CA SER A 44 23.72 11.63 -12.29
C SER A 44 23.53 10.50 -11.27
N ARG A 45 22.96 10.81 -10.10
CA ARG A 45 22.69 9.83 -9.04
C ARG A 45 21.52 8.92 -9.40
N ALA A 46 20.53 9.44 -10.11
CA ALA A 46 19.43 8.64 -10.64
C ALA A 46 19.93 7.62 -11.70
N GLN A 47 20.83 8.03 -12.61
CA GLN A 47 21.46 7.14 -13.58
C GLN A 47 22.32 6.07 -12.88
N GLU A 48 23.09 6.46 -11.86
CA GLU A 48 23.87 5.51 -11.06
C GLU A 48 22.98 4.41 -10.44
N LEU A 49 21.80 4.76 -9.93
CA LEU A 49 20.84 3.79 -9.40
C LEU A 49 20.25 2.89 -10.48
N GLN A 50 19.99 3.40 -11.69
CA GLN A 50 19.51 2.60 -12.82
C GLN A 50 20.54 1.58 -13.26
N ASP A 51 21.82 1.99 -13.37
CA ASP A 51 22.92 1.10 -13.72
C ASP A 51 23.13 0.03 -12.63
N LEU A 52 23.05 0.43 -11.36
CA LEU A 52 23.13 -0.46 -10.22
C LEU A 52 21.96 -1.46 -10.19
N HIS A 53 20.74 -1.02 -10.45
CA HIS A 53 19.56 -1.88 -10.58
C HIS A 53 19.73 -2.89 -11.72
N ALA A 54 20.15 -2.46 -12.91
CA ALA A 54 20.35 -3.34 -14.05
C ALA A 54 21.38 -4.45 -13.76
N ALA A 55 22.51 -4.08 -13.15
CA ALA A 55 23.53 -5.03 -12.73
C ALA A 55 23.01 -5.98 -11.63
N LEU A 56 22.32 -5.44 -10.63
CA LEU A 56 21.78 -6.20 -9.49
C LEU A 56 20.73 -7.21 -9.92
N HIS A 57 19.76 -6.78 -10.73
CA HIS A 57 18.71 -7.64 -11.28
C HIS A 57 19.32 -8.82 -12.03
N THR A 58 20.32 -8.56 -12.87
CA THR A 58 20.98 -9.60 -13.67
C THR A 58 21.73 -10.60 -12.78
N ALA A 59 22.51 -10.11 -11.81
CA ALA A 59 23.23 -10.96 -10.86
C ALA A 59 22.28 -11.82 -9.99
N LEU A 60 21.24 -11.22 -9.42
CA LEU A 60 20.25 -11.93 -8.59
C LEU A 60 19.56 -13.05 -9.36
N ARG A 61 19.12 -12.78 -10.60
CA ARG A 61 18.50 -13.79 -11.46
C ARG A 61 19.49 -14.94 -11.74
N ALA A 62 20.73 -14.62 -12.07
CA ALA A 62 21.76 -15.63 -12.38
C ALA A 62 22.11 -16.52 -11.17
N LEU A 63 22.21 -15.93 -9.97
CA LEU A 63 22.48 -16.65 -8.72
C LEU A 63 21.35 -17.60 -8.36
N VAL A 64 20.10 -17.11 -8.33
CA VAL A 64 18.95 -17.92 -7.93
C VAL A 64 18.66 -19.04 -8.93
N ARG A 65 18.81 -18.80 -10.24
CA ARG A 65 18.66 -19.86 -11.27
C ARG A 65 19.64 -21.02 -11.12
N ARG A 66 20.76 -20.81 -10.42
CA ARG A 66 21.82 -21.80 -10.24
C ARG A 66 21.90 -22.29 -8.79
N TRP A 67 20.89 -22.00 -7.98
CA TRP A 67 20.89 -22.29 -6.55
C TRP A 67 21.20 -23.76 -6.27
N TRP A 68 20.56 -24.68 -7.00
CA TRP A 68 20.72 -26.12 -6.76
C TRP A 68 21.89 -26.76 -7.51
N SER A 69 22.49 -26.06 -8.47
CA SER A 69 23.77 -26.50 -9.08
C SER A 69 24.99 -26.03 -8.30
N ARG A 70 24.80 -25.13 -7.32
CA ARG A 70 25.81 -24.59 -6.41
C ARG A 70 25.45 -24.97 -4.96
N PRO A 71 25.77 -26.20 -4.51
CA PRO A 71 25.38 -26.66 -3.18
C PRO A 71 25.92 -25.75 -2.07
N ASP A 72 27.05 -25.09 -2.30
CA ASP A 72 27.65 -24.11 -1.39
C ASP A 72 26.77 -22.87 -1.14
N PHE A 73 25.77 -22.57 -1.98
CA PHE A 73 24.83 -21.47 -1.74
C PHE A 73 23.86 -21.79 -0.60
N ALA A 74 23.45 -23.05 -0.46
CA ALA A 74 22.58 -23.49 0.61
C ALA A 74 23.29 -23.44 1.98
N ASP A 75 24.61 -23.62 2.00
CA ASP A 75 25.42 -23.45 3.21
C ASP A 75 25.48 -21.97 3.66
N VAL A 76 25.38 -21.04 2.71
CA VAL A 76 25.39 -19.61 2.97
C VAL A 76 24.01 -19.13 3.44
N ILE A 77 22.94 -19.50 2.74
CA ILE A 77 21.57 -19.14 3.09
C ILE A 77 20.77 -20.41 3.39
N PRO A 78 20.92 -20.98 4.60
CA PRO A 78 20.13 -22.10 5.06
C PRO A 78 18.65 -21.71 5.19
N VAL A 79 17.79 -22.63 4.77
CA VAL A 79 16.34 -22.62 4.99
C VAL A 79 15.94 -23.93 5.67
N SER A 80 14.73 -23.98 6.26
CA SER A 80 14.24 -25.21 6.90
C SER A 80 14.17 -26.38 5.92
N GLU A 81 14.24 -27.62 6.41
CA GLU A 81 14.21 -28.82 5.57
C GLU A 81 12.92 -28.89 4.73
N LYS A 82 11.80 -28.52 5.34
CA LYS A 82 10.50 -28.35 4.68
C LYS A 82 10.59 -27.37 3.51
N LEU A 83 11.15 -26.17 3.74
CA LEU A 83 11.32 -25.19 2.66
C LEU A 83 12.34 -25.65 1.61
N THR A 84 13.38 -26.38 2.00
CA THR A 84 14.34 -26.95 1.03
C THR A 84 13.62 -27.88 0.05
N ARG A 85 12.74 -28.76 0.54
CA ARG A 85 11.95 -29.65 -0.34
C ARG A 85 11.03 -28.85 -1.26
N VAL A 86 10.29 -27.89 -0.73
CA VAL A 86 9.39 -27.02 -1.52
C VAL A 86 10.16 -26.22 -2.59
N LEU A 87 11.26 -25.58 -2.22
CA LEU A 87 12.05 -24.73 -3.12
C LEU A 87 12.83 -25.54 -4.17
N LYS A 88 13.27 -26.77 -3.85
CA LYS A 88 13.86 -27.69 -4.83
C LYS A 88 12.83 -28.12 -5.87
N GLU A 89 11.65 -28.54 -5.43
CA GLU A 89 10.58 -28.88 -6.38
C GLU A 89 10.18 -27.67 -7.22
N LEU A 90 10.02 -26.50 -6.59
CA LEU A 90 9.69 -25.26 -7.28
C LEU A 90 10.65 -24.98 -8.43
N ASP A 91 11.95 -25.21 -8.22
CA ASP A 91 12.97 -24.95 -9.24
C ASP A 91 12.82 -25.84 -10.48
N HIS A 92 12.31 -27.07 -10.31
CA HIS A 92 12.01 -27.98 -11.41
C HIS A 92 10.74 -27.61 -12.17
N VAL A 93 9.71 -27.10 -11.47
CA VAL A 93 8.39 -26.86 -12.06
C VAL A 93 8.17 -25.41 -12.52
N ARG A 94 8.97 -24.46 -12.03
CA ARG A 94 8.85 -23.04 -12.34
C ARG A 94 10.24 -22.42 -12.55
N PRO A 95 10.63 -22.13 -13.81
CA PRO A 95 11.85 -21.39 -14.10
C PRO A 95 11.88 -20.03 -13.39
N TYR A 96 13.02 -19.67 -12.79
CA TYR A 96 13.21 -18.37 -12.15
C TYR A 96 13.58 -17.30 -13.19
N GLU A 97 12.58 -16.83 -13.93
CA GLU A 97 12.77 -15.84 -15.00
C GLU A 97 12.56 -14.40 -14.53
N VAL A 98 11.59 -14.19 -13.63
CA VAL A 98 11.19 -12.88 -13.12
C VAL A 98 11.34 -12.90 -11.60
N ILE A 99 12.11 -11.95 -11.05
CA ILE A 99 12.38 -11.84 -9.61
C ILE A 99 11.10 -11.47 -8.82
N GLY A 100 10.15 -10.80 -9.47
CA GLY A 100 8.98 -10.22 -8.82
C GLY A 100 9.28 -8.83 -8.27
N SER A 101 8.59 -8.43 -7.20
CA SER A 101 8.76 -7.14 -6.56
C SER A 101 9.92 -7.15 -5.56
N PHE A 102 10.82 -6.17 -5.62
CA PHE A 102 11.86 -6.01 -4.61
C PHE A 102 12.27 -4.54 -4.45
N ARG A 103 12.84 -4.22 -3.30
CA ARG A 103 13.21 -2.88 -2.88
C ARG A 103 14.58 -2.87 -2.21
N PRO A 104 15.65 -2.54 -2.94
CA PRO A 104 16.96 -2.31 -2.35
C PRO A 104 17.01 -0.97 -1.61
N ASP A 105 17.48 -1.01 -0.36
CA ASP A 105 17.71 0.19 0.44
C ASP A 105 19.20 0.56 0.34
N PHE A 106 19.49 1.84 0.11
CA PHE A 106 20.85 2.33 -0.15
C PHE A 106 21.23 3.51 0.74
N LEU A 107 22.53 3.60 1.02
CA LEU A 107 23.18 4.63 1.81
C LEU A 107 23.91 5.62 0.91
N ILE A 108 24.03 6.86 1.37
CA ILE A 108 24.83 7.91 0.73
C ILE A 108 26.13 8.05 1.53
N PRO A 109 27.29 7.54 1.07
CA PRO A 109 28.52 7.67 1.82
C PRO A 109 29.02 9.12 1.84
N GLU A 110 29.68 9.52 2.92
CA GLU A 110 30.36 10.81 3.01
C GLU A 110 31.58 10.83 2.06
N GLY A 111 31.62 11.79 1.12
CA GLY A 111 32.76 11.98 0.23
C GLY A 111 34.00 12.48 0.99
N LYS A 112 35.21 12.13 0.52
CA LYS A 112 36.45 12.69 1.06
C LYS A 112 36.60 14.14 0.56
N ARG A 113 36.30 15.14 1.39
CA ARG A 113 36.81 16.51 1.14
C ARG A 113 38.33 16.51 1.32
N ARG A 114 39.10 16.80 0.27
CA ARG A 114 40.49 17.24 0.45
C ARG A 114 40.48 18.56 1.24
N SER A 115 41.27 18.64 2.31
CA SER A 115 41.42 19.86 3.10
C SER A 115 42.04 20.98 2.26
N PRO A 116 41.63 22.25 2.42
CA PRO A 116 42.29 23.38 1.76
C PRO A 116 43.56 23.74 2.54
N ALA A 117 44.66 23.05 2.28
CA ALA A 117 45.98 23.48 2.73
C ALA A 117 47.06 22.93 1.80
N GLY A 118 47.63 23.81 0.98
CA GLY A 118 48.77 23.51 0.12
C GLY A 118 48.71 24.36 -1.14
N THR A 119 49.32 25.54 -1.07
CA THR A 119 49.63 26.39 -2.22
C THR A 119 50.43 25.57 -3.25
N GLY A 120 49.75 25.08 -4.27
CA GLY A 120 50.34 24.37 -5.40
C GLY A 120 49.35 24.41 -6.54
N THR A 121 49.76 24.99 -7.66
CA THR A 121 49.00 25.08 -8.90
C THR A 121 48.85 23.71 -9.52
N ASP A 122 47.94 22.90 -9.00
CA ASP A 122 47.42 21.73 -9.71
C ASP A 122 46.00 22.09 -10.16
N GLU A 123 45.78 22.07 -11.47
CA GLU A 123 44.48 22.29 -12.10
C GLU A 123 43.44 21.40 -11.43
N VAL A 124 42.39 22.03 -10.91
CA VAL A 124 41.26 21.38 -10.26
C VAL A 124 40.49 20.64 -11.34
N ASP A 125 40.70 19.33 -11.43
CA ASP A 125 39.81 18.46 -12.19
C ASP A 125 38.47 18.41 -11.43
N SER A 126 37.51 19.21 -11.89
CA SER A 126 36.17 19.40 -11.31
C SER A 126 35.28 18.13 -11.27
N ASN A 127 35.86 16.96 -11.51
CA ASN A 127 35.21 15.66 -11.64
C ASN A 127 35.54 14.66 -10.51
N GLU A 128 36.12 15.06 -9.36
CA GLU A 128 36.25 14.12 -8.22
C GLU A 128 34.87 13.83 -7.58
N LEU A 129 34.20 12.80 -8.13
CA LEU A 129 32.87 12.29 -7.81
C LEU A 129 32.62 12.00 -6.32
N ASP A 130 31.42 12.35 -5.84
CA ASP A 130 30.83 11.80 -4.60
C ASP A 130 30.97 10.27 -4.56
N ALA A 131 31.20 9.72 -3.36
CA ALA A 131 31.30 8.28 -3.15
C ALA A 131 30.05 7.53 -3.69
N PRO A 132 30.21 6.30 -4.23
CA PRO A 132 29.11 5.58 -4.88
C PRO A 132 27.97 5.25 -3.90
N LEU A 133 26.74 5.34 -4.38
CA LEU A 133 25.57 4.90 -3.61
C LEU A 133 25.70 3.41 -3.29
N THR A 134 25.45 3.04 -2.03
CA THR A 134 25.74 1.68 -1.56
C THR A 134 24.51 1.00 -0.98
N ILE A 135 24.04 -0.06 -1.63
CA ILE A 135 22.96 -0.94 -1.15
C ILE A 135 23.39 -1.63 0.13
N CYS A 136 22.59 -1.51 1.18
CA CYS A 136 22.86 -2.10 2.49
C CYS A 136 21.88 -3.22 2.89
N GLU A 137 20.75 -3.35 2.19
CA GLU A 137 19.80 -4.46 2.28
C GLU A 137 18.89 -4.54 1.04
N ILE A 138 18.27 -5.71 0.82
CA ILE A 138 17.25 -5.92 -0.23
C ILE A 138 15.97 -6.43 0.44
N ASN A 139 14.87 -5.71 0.24
CA ASN A 139 13.56 -6.04 0.79
C ASN A 139 12.69 -6.66 -0.30
N ALA A 140 12.24 -7.91 -0.13
CA ALA A 140 11.40 -8.58 -1.14
C ALA A 140 10.26 -9.42 -0.54
N ARG A 141 9.95 -9.20 0.75
CA ARG A 141 8.91 -9.94 1.47
C ARG A 141 7.51 -9.41 1.22
N PHE A 142 7.35 -8.08 1.23
CA PHE A 142 6.08 -7.38 1.05
C PHE A 142 6.14 -6.61 -0.26
N MET A 143 5.22 -6.92 -1.18
CA MET A 143 5.25 -6.44 -2.56
C MET A 143 4.83 -4.98 -2.68
N PHE A 144 3.82 -4.54 -1.92
CA PHE A 144 3.18 -3.24 -2.13
C PHE A 144 3.67 -2.10 -1.22
N ASN A 145 4.25 -2.41 -0.06
CA ASN A 145 4.49 -1.44 1.02
C ASN A 145 5.28 -0.19 0.57
N GLY A 146 6.39 -0.39 -0.15
CA GLY A 146 7.21 0.73 -0.63
C GLY A 146 6.49 1.61 -1.66
N PHE A 147 5.70 0.99 -2.54
CA PHE A 147 4.94 1.70 -3.57
C PHE A 147 3.83 2.54 -2.96
N THR A 148 3.05 1.98 -2.04
CA THR A 148 1.93 2.72 -1.47
C THR A 148 2.40 3.93 -0.69
N LEU A 149 3.43 3.80 0.16
CA LEU A 149 3.95 4.97 0.90
C LEU A 149 4.46 6.06 -0.05
N ALA A 150 5.16 5.69 -1.13
CA ALA A 150 5.68 6.65 -2.13
C ALA A 150 4.57 7.48 -2.76
N ILE A 151 3.55 6.80 -3.27
CA ILE A 151 2.43 7.39 -4.00
C ILE A 151 1.60 8.28 -3.07
N GLU A 152 1.29 7.81 -1.87
CA GLU A 152 0.46 8.55 -0.91
C GLU A 152 1.14 9.84 -0.46
N MET A 153 2.46 9.80 -0.24
CA MET A 153 3.23 11.00 0.12
C MET A 153 3.28 12.01 -1.02
N ASP A 154 3.51 11.56 -2.25
CA ASP A 154 3.55 12.47 -3.40
C ASP A 154 2.18 13.12 -3.65
N GLN A 155 1.11 12.35 -3.57
CA GLN A 155 -0.24 12.87 -3.76
C GLN A 155 -0.67 13.84 -2.66
N ALA A 156 -0.38 13.54 -1.39
CA ALA A 156 -0.67 14.46 -0.29
C ALA A 156 0.06 15.80 -0.49
N ARG A 157 1.31 15.76 -0.96
CA ARG A 157 2.10 16.95 -1.30
C ARG A 157 1.48 17.74 -2.46
N GLN A 158 1.07 17.06 -3.54
CA GLN A 158 0.40 17.71 -4.67
C GLN A 158 -0.90 18.40 -4.26
N LYS A 159 -1.76 17.72 -3.48
CA LYS A 159 -3.04 18.27 -2.98
C LYS A 159 -2.85 19.44 -2.02
N SER A 160 -1.74 19.43 -1.27
CA SER A 160 -1.38 20.52 -0.37
C SER A 160 -0.83 21.76 -1.08
N GLY A 161 -0.66 21.71 -2.40
CA GLY A 161 -0.05 22.80 -3.17
C GLY A 161 1.46 22.93 -2.96
N LEU A 162 2.10 21.93 -2.34
CA LEU A 162 3.53 21.91 -2.00
C LEU A 162 4.41 21.39 -3.16
N THR A 163 3.97 21.67 -4.39
CA THR A 163 4.76 21.43 -5.61
C THR A 163 5.75 22.55 -5.84
N THR A 164 6.98 22.18 -6.19
CA THR A 164 8.06 23.14 -6.47
C THR A 164 7.76 23.93 -7.75
N ALA A 165 8.47 25.05 -7.95
CA ALA A 165 8.33 25.83 -9.17
C ALA A 165 8.74 25.01 -10.41
N GLU A 166 9.78 24.18 -10.27
CA GLU A 166 10.31 23.28 -11.29
C GLU A 166 9.27 22.22 -11.68
N GLU A 167 8.56 21.65 -10.72
CA GLU A 167 7.49 20.67 -10.98
C GLU A 167 6.30 21.32 -11.69
N LYS A 168 5.89 22.53 -11.28
CA LYS A 168 4.83 23.29 -11.97
C LYS A 168 5.20 23.64 -13.41
N GLN A 169 6.51 23.76 -13.69
CA GLN A 169 7.06 24.00 -15.02
C GLN A 169 7.38 22.71 -15.79
N GLY A 170 7.10 21.54 -15.20
CA GLY A 170 7.33 20.24 -15.83
C GLY A 170 8.80 19.85 -15.99
N ARG A 171 9.71 20.45 -15.21
CA ARG A 171 11.15 20.11 -15.25
C ARG A 171 11.54 18.98 -14.30
N CYS A 172 10.73 18.74 -13.29
CA CYS A 172 10.91 17.68 -12.31
C CYS A 172 9.59 16.95 -12.10
N HIS A 173 9.67 15.69 -11.69
CA HIS A 173 8.50 14.91 -11.30
C HIS A 173 8.79 14.09 -10.04
N SER A 174 7.77 13.43 -9.51
CA SER A 174 7.90 12.55 -8.35
C SER A 174 9.00 11.51 -8.56
N SER A 175 9.76 11.21 -7.52
CA SER A 175 10.84 10.23 -7.66
C SER A 175 10.32 8.81 -7.84
N CYS A 176 9.05 8.53 -7.53
CA CYS A 176 8.40 7.26 -7.83
C CYS A 176 7.53 7.37 -9.09
N GLY A 177 7.38 6.25 -9.81
CA GLY A 177 6.44 6.14 -10.92
C GLY A 177 4.99 6.41 -10.50
N THR A 178 4.13 6.70 -11.47
CA THR A 178 2.71 6.92 -11.22
C THR A 178 2.02 5.61 -10.80
N LEU A 179 0.82 5.71 -10.23
CA LEU A 179 -0.02 4.52 -9.96
C LEU A 179 -0.21 3.65 -11.21
N ILE A 180 -0.28 4.25 -12.39
CA ILE A 180 -0.44 3.54 -13.66
C ILE A 180 0.83 2.75 -13.99
N ASP A 181 2.00 3.37 -13.85
CA ASP A 181 3.29 2.71 -14.14
C ASP A 181 3.52 1.52 -13.20
N VAL A 182 3.15 1.70 -11.92
CA VAL A 182 3.17 0.63 -10.92
C VAL A 182 2.17 -0.46 -11.30
N ALA A 183 0.91 -0.12 -11.58
CA ALA A 183 -0.12 -1.06 -11.98
C ALA A 183 0.30 -1.93 -13.17
N GLN A 184 0.81 -1.31 -14.23
CA GLN A 184 1.27 -1.99 -15.44
C GLN A 184 2.42 -2.95 -15.15
N SER A 185 3.35 -2.54 -14.28
CA SER A 185 4.48 -3.40 -13.89
C SER A 185 4.02 -4.64 -13.13
N PHE A 186 2.99 -4.51 -12.28
CA PHE A 186 2.37 -5.62 -11.58
C PHE A 186 1.45 -6.47 -12.46
N ALA A 187 0.83 -5.89 -13.49
CA ALA A 187 -0.02 -6.61 -14.45
C ALA A 187 0.74 -7.68 -15.24
N GLY A 188 2.07 -7.57 -15.36
CA GLY A 188 2.91 -8.61 -15.95
C GLY A 188 3.08 -9.87 -15.08
N LEU A 189 2.67 -9.85 -13.80
CA LEU A 189 2.85 -10.97 -12.87
C LEU A 189 1.65 -11.92 -12.83
N VAL A 190 0.44 -11.41 -13.06
CA VAL A 190 -0.81 -12.17 -12.97
C VAL A 190 -1.77 -11.79 -14.09
N ASP A 191 -2.60 -12.74 -14.50
CA ASP A 191 -3.72 -12.52 -15.41
C ASP A 191 -4.85 -11.78 -14.67
N SER A 192 -5.00 -10.50 -14.99
CA SER A 192 -5.99 -9.61 -14.38
C SER A 192 -7.44 -9.95 -14.73
N SER A 193 -7.68 -10.81 -15.73
CA SER A 193 -9.02 -11.29 -16.10
C SER A 193 -9.52 -12.42 -15.19
N ARG A 194 -8.64 -12.99 -14.37
CA ARG A 194 -8.93 -14.15 -13.51
C ARG A 194 -8.83 -13.78 -12.03
N PRO A 195 -9.44 -14.55 -11.12
CA PRO A 195 -9.30 -14.30 -9.69
C PRO A 195 -7.85 -14.38 -9.21
N VAL A 196 -7.45 -13.44 -8.34
CA VAL A 196 -6.10 -13.40 -7.73
C VAL A 196 -6.21 -13.30 -6.22
N ALA A 197 -5.74 -14.28 -5.46
CA ALA A 197 -5.76 -14.26 -4.00
C ALA A 197 -4.59 -13.42 -3.44
N LEU A 198 -4.88 -12.26 -2.87
CA LEU A 198 -3.96 -11.50 -2.04
C LEU A 198 -4.00 -12.06 -0.60
N LEU A 199 -2.94 -12.77 -0.23
CA LEU A 199 -2.79 -13.38 1.08
C LEU A 199 -2.31 -12.35 2.09
N VAL A 200 -3.13 -12.06 3.10
CA VAL A 200 -2.87 -11.06 4.14
C VAL A 200 -3.23 -11.60 5.51
N HIS A 201 -2.43 -11.26 6.53
CA HIS A 201 -2.70 -11.64 7.91
C HIS A 201 -2.11 -10.65 8.93
N LYS A 202 -1.00 -10.96 9.64
CA LYS A 202 -0.51 -10.17 10.79
C LYS A 202 -0.29 -8.69 10.50
N GLU A 203 0.43 -8.31 9.44
CA GLU A 203 0.67 -6.88 9.16
C GLU A 203 -0.60 -6.13 8.77
N PHE A 204 -1.54 -6.82 8.13
CA PHE A 204 -2.82 -6.24 7.75
C PHE A 204 -3.70 -5.97 8.99
N VAL A 205 -3.80 -6.97 9.87
CA VAL A 205 -4.66 -6.92 11.08
C VAL A 205 -4.07 -6.03 12.17
N LEU A 206 -2.77 -6.13 12.43
CA LEU A 206 -2.13 -5.46 13.58
C LEU A 206 -1.55 -4.09 13.21
N ASN A 207 -0.98 -3.95 12.01
CA ASN A 207 -0.24 -2.76 11.62
C ASN A 207 -1.03 -1.79 10.72
N GLY A 208 -2.29 -2.12 10.38
CA GLY A 208 -3.20 -1.19 9.71
C GLY A 208 -2.82 -0.91 8.26
N SER A 209 -2.10 -1.82 7.59
CA SER A 209 -1.67 -1.71 6.19
C SER A 209 -2.80 -1.87 5.16
N ARG A 210 -3.97 -1.32 5.47
CA ARG A 210 -5.21 -1.38 4.67
C ARG A 210 -5.10 -0.67 3.32
N HIS A 211 -4.23 0.32 3.22
CA HIS A 211 -3.91 1.03 1.98
C HIS A 211 -3.31 0.10 0.90
N MET A 212 -2.54 -0.92 1.29
CA MET A 212 -1.94 -1.86 0.34
C MET A 212 -3.00 -2.71 -0.38
N VAL A 213 -4.10 -3.02 0.30
CA VAL A 213 -5.24 -3.74 -0.25
C VAL A 213 -6.01 -2.89 -1.24
N SER A 214 -6.17 -1.60 -0.97
CA SER A 214 -6.78 -0.68 -1.91
C SER A 214 -5.94 -0.59 -3.19
N ALA A 215 -4.62 -0.39 -3.05
CA ALA A 215 -3.69 -0.36 -4.18
C ALA A 215 -3.75 -1.66 -5.00
N ALA A 216 -3.63 -2.82 -4.34
CA ALA A 216 -3.72 -4.12 -5.02
C ALA A 216 -5.10 -4.40 -5.64
N ALA A 217 -6.20 -3.98 -5.00
CA ALA A 217 -7.55 -4.11 -5.55
C ALA A 217 -7.77 -3.22 -6.79
N ASN A 218 -7.10 -2.06 -6.85
CA ASN A 218 -7.13 -1.20 -8.03
C ASN A 218 -6.31 -1.80 -9.18
N PHE A 219 -5.17 -2.43 -8.89
CA PHE A 219 -4.37 -3.13 -9.90
C PHE A 219 -5.04 -4.42 -10.39
N PHE A 220 -5.78 -5.09 -9.49
CA PHE A 220 -6.42 -6.37 -9.73
C PHE A 220 -7.89 -6.33 -9.27
N PRO A 221 -8.82 -5.85 -10.13
CA PRO A 221 -10.24 -5.73 -9.79
C PRO A 221 -10.91 -7.05 -9.36
N HIS A 222 -10.42 -8.17 -9.89
CA HIS A 222 -10.86 -9.54 -9.55
C HIS A 222 -10.03 -10.19 -8.44
N SER A 223 -9.20 -9.43 -7.72
CA SER A 223 -8.46 -9.96 -6.57
C SER A 223 -9.41 -10.57 -5.53
N ARG A 224 -8.93 -11.36 -4.59
CA ARG A 224 -9.65 -11.81 -3.39
C ARG A 224 -8.72 -11.57 -2.22
N LEU A 225 -9.24 -11.10 -1.11
CA LEU A 225 -8.44 -10.95 0.09
C LEU A 225 -8.62 -12.20 0.93
N VAL A 226 -7.51 -12.91 1.15
CA VAL A 226 -7.58 -14.26 1.67
C VAL A 226 -6.71 -14.36 2.91
N ASN A 227 -7.30 -14.79 4.02
CA ASN A 227 -6.53 -15.22 5.18
C ASN A 227 -5.85 -16.56 4.80
N PRO A 228 -4.52 -16.70 4.94
CA PRO A 228 -3.80 -17.95 4.63
C PRO A 228 -4.41 -19.19 5.33
N GLU A 229 -5.01 -19.04 6.51
CA GLU A 229 -5.65 -20.14 7.25
C GLU A 229 -6.93 -20.67 6.58
N SER A 230 -7.52 -19.90 5.65
CA SER A 230 -8.70 -20.33 4.88
C SER A 230 -8.36 -21.17 3.66
N LEU A 231 -7.09 -21.25 3.27
CA LEU A 231 -6.67 -22.02 2.10
C LEU A 231 -6.82 -23.52 2.35
N ARG A 232 -7.34 -24.23 1.35
CA ARG A 232 -7.46 -25.69 1.33
C ARG A 232 -7.00 -26.22 -0.03
N LEU A 233 -6.48 -27.43 -0.05
CA LEU A 233 -6.26 -28.15 -1.30
C LEU A 233 -7.60 -28.62 -1.87
N LEU A 234 -7.72 -28.59 -3.20
CA LEU A 234 -8.82 -29.24 -3.90
C LEU A 234 -8.72 -30.78 -3.74
N PRO A 235 -9.84 -31.52 -3.87
CA PRO A 235 -9.86 -32.98 -3.66
C PRO A 235 -8.90 -33.77 -4.57
N ASP A 236 -8.59 -33.24 -5.75
CA ASP A 236 -7.63 -33.81 -6.70
C ASP A 236 -6.17 -33.50 -6.37
N GLY A 237 -5.93 -32.65 -5.36
CA GLY A 237 -4.61 -32.16 -4.95
C GLY A 237 -3.94 -31.22 -5.95
N GLY A 238 -4.60 -30.89 -7.08
CA GLY A 238 -4.02 -30.14 -8.19
C GLY A 238 -4.12 -28.62 -8.04
N GLY A 239 -4.97 -28.14 -7.15
CA GLY A 239 -5.22 -26.71 -6.97
C GLY A 239 -5.59 -26.32 -5.55
N ILE A 240 -5.86 -25.04 -5.37
CA ILE A 240 -6.16 -24.42 -4.09
C ILE A 240 -7.55 -23.78 -4.16
N THR A 241 -8.28 -23.85 -3.05
CA THR A 241 -9.53 -23.12 -2.84
C THR A 241 -9.42 -22.29 -1.58
N ASP A 242 -10.11 -21.14 -1.58
CA ASP A 242 -10.41 -20.36 -0.39
C ASP A 242 -11.90 -20.56 -0.01
N ASN A 243 -12.42 -19.72 0.87
CA ASN A 243 -13.83 -19.73 1.28
C ASN A 243 -14.81 -19.31 0.15
N VAL A 244 -14.32 -18.74 -0.94
CA VAL A 244 -15.10 -18.27 -2.09
C VAL A 244 -15.12 -19.32 -3.18
N GLY A 245 -14.01 -20.02 -3.39
CA GLY A 245 -13.88 -21.12 -4.35
C GLY A 245 -12.46 -21.26 -4.90
N PRO A 246 -12.27 -22.01 -5.99
CA PRO A 246 -10.96 -22.22 -6.59
C PRO A 246 -10.25 -20.92 -6.94
N VAL A 247 -8.94 -20.89 -6.73
CA VAL A 247 -8.03 -19.78 -7.08
C VAL A 247 -6.65 -20.33 -7.37
N ASP A 248 -5.98 -19.79 -8.38
CA ASP A 248 -4.70 -20.29 -8.87
C ASP A 248 -3.63 -19.21 -9.04
N GLN A 249 -3.90 -17.96 -8.67
CA GLN A 249 -2.94 -16.86 -8.69
C GLN A 249 -2.85 -16.24 -7.30
N PHE A 250 -1.64 -16.03 -6.77
CA PHE A 250 -1.46 -15.58 -5.40
C PHE A 250 -0.49 -14.40 -5.32
N LEU A 251 -0.83 -13.42 -4.49
CA LEU A 251 0.04 -12.30 -4.11
C LEU A 251 0.27 -12.38 -2.60
N LEU A 252 1.52 -12.38 -2.16
CA LEU A 252 1.91 -12.67 -0.79
C LEU A 252 2.27 -11.38 -0.06
N GLU A 253 1.48 -11.05 0.96
CA GLU A 253 1.77 -9.99 1.93
C GLU A 253 1.87 -10.62 3.34
N LEU A 254 2.74 -11.63 3.45
CA LEU A 254 2.90 -12.49 4.63
C LEU A 254 4.31 -12.43 5.20
N HIS A 255 4.44 -12.57 6.51
CA HIS A 255 5.71 -12.88 7.14
C HIS A 255 6.15 -14.30 6.79
N GLN A 256 7.46 -14.56 6.78
CA GLN A 256 8.01 -15.90 6.48
C GLN A 256 7.50 -16.96 7.46
N SER A 257 7.30 -16.61 8.74
CA SER A 257 6.71 -17.52 9.73
C SER A 257 5.25 -17.89 9.42
N GLU A 258 4.50 -17.02 8.74
CA GLU A 258 3.13 -17.30 8.30
C GLU A 258 3.12 -18.22 7.07
N ILE A 259 4.09 -18.04 6.15
CA ILE A 259 4.30 -18.96 5.03
C ILE A 259 4.69 -20.34 5.55
N GLU A 260 5.65 -20.42 6.48
CA GLU A 260 6.13 -21.69 7.05
C GLU A 260 5.07 -22.42 7.88
N ALA A 261 4.08 -21.72 8.41
CA ALA A 261 2.96 -22.32 9.12
C ALA A 261 1.99 -23.08 8.19
N LEU A 262 1.95 -22.75 6.89
CA LEU A 262 1.09 -23.45 5.93
C LEU A 262 1.50 -24.93 5.78
N PRO A 263 0.56 -25.88 5.65
CA PRO A 263 0.89 -27.28 5.40
C PRO A 263 1.81 -27.46 4.18
N GLU A 264 2.80 -28.35 4.28
CA GLU A 264 3.78 -28.57 3.20
C GLU A 264 3.12 -28.90 1.84
N PRO A 265 2.10 -29.80 1.75
CA PRO A 265 1.41 -30.04 0.48
C PRO A 265 0.76 -28.79 -0.12
N LEU A 266 0.23 -27.90 0.73
CA LEU A 266 -0.34 -26.63 0.28
C LEU A 266 0.73 -25.68 -0.25
N LEU A 267 1.90 -25.63 0.41
CA LEU A 267 3.04 -24.82 -0.05
C LEU A 267 3.56 -25.28 -1.41
N HIS A 268 3.63 -26.58 -1.68
CA HIS A 268 4.04 -27.10 -2.98
C HIS A 268 3.16 -26.59 -4.12
N VAL A 269 1.84 -26.55 -3.90
CA VAL A 269 0.89 -26.03 -4.91
C VAL A 269 0.96 -24.51 -4.98
N LEU A 270 0.98 -23.81 -3.84
CA LEU A 270 1.01 -22.34 -3.75
C LEU A 270 2.25 -21.76 -4.44
N ALA A 271 3.42 -22.36 -4.22
CA ALA A 271 4.71 -21.90 -4.71
C ALA A 271 4.76 -21.76 -6.25
N ARG A 272 3.98 -22.59 -6.97
CA ARG A 272 3.94 -22.65 -8.43
C ARG A 272 3.37 -21.39 -9.06
N SER A 273 2.52 -20.65 -8.34
CA SER A 273 1.79 -19.50 -8.89
C SER A 273 1.69 -18.30 -7.95
N CYS A 274 2.45 -18.30 -6.85
CA CYS A 274 2.54 -17.14 -5.98
C CYS A 274 3.57 -16.11 -6.46
N TRP A 275 3.27 -14.86 -6.16
CA TRP A 275 4.20 -13.74 -6.17
C TRP A 275 4.21 -13.10 -4.78
N ASN A 276 5.34 -12.65 -4.24
CA ASN A 276 6.66 -12.90 -4.79
C ASN A 276 6.99 -14.40 -4.82
N ASP A 277 7.87 -14.78 -5.75
CA ASP A 277 8.39 -16.14 -5.80
C ASP A 277 9.04 -16.47 -4.45
N LEU A 278 8.82 -17.69 -3.94
CA LEU A 278 9.35 -18.07 -2.64
C LEU A 278 10.89 -18.02 -2.62
N ARG A 279 11.56 -18.27 -3.75
CA ARG A 279 13.02 -18.11 -3.87
C ARG A 279 13.44 -16.64 -3.71
N THR A 280 12.63 -15.69 -4.17
CA THR A 280 12.86 -14.26 -3.91
C THR A 280 12.71 -13.95 -2.42
N ILE A 281 11.65 -14.45 -1.78
CA ILE A 281 11.38 -14.20 -0.37
C ILE A 281 12.44 -14.81 0.55
N TYR A 282 12.94 -16.01 0.24
CA TYR A 282 13.89 -16.72 1.11
C TYR A 282 15.36 -16.52 0.75
N PHE A 283 15.70 -16.27 -0.52
CA PHE A 283 17.10 -16.06 -0.93
C PHE A 283 17.41 -14.58 -1.12
N VAL A 284 16.65 -13.87 -1.96
CA VAL A 284 16.96 -12.48 -2.33
C VAL A 284 16.79 -11.50 -1.16
N HIS A 285 15.76 -11.72 -0.34
CA HIS A 285 15.50 -10.88 0.84
C HIS A 285 16.54 -11.05 1.96
N ASP A 286 17.25 -12.18 2.00
CA ASP A 286 18.17 -12.49 3.10
C ASP A 286 19.44 -11.64 2.98
N LYS A 287 19.91 -11.08 4.10
CA LYS A 287 21.08 -10.19 4.14
C LYS A 287 22.36 -10.87 3.64
N ARG A 288 22.45 -12.19 3.72
CA ARG A 288 23.58 -13.00 3.24
C ARG A 288 23.65 -13.03 1.70
N MET A 289 22.58 -12.65 1.01
CA MET A 289 22.60 -12.46 -0.45
C MET A 289 23.61 -11.37 -0.87
N LEU A 290 23.79 -10.31 -0.08
CA LEU A 290 24.78 -9.28 -0.39
C LEU A 290 26.21 -9.82 -0.38
N TYR A 291 26.50 -10.76 0.53
CA TYR A 291 27.76 -11.49 0.55
C TYR A 291 27.91 -12.37 -0.71
N LEU A 292 26.88 -13.16 -1.06
CA LEU A 292 26.91 -14.00 -2.27
C LEU A 292 27.13 -13.19 -3.55
N ILE A 293 26.41 -12.08 -3.73
CA ILE A 293 26.57 -11.20 -4.90
C ILE A 293 28.03 -10.79 -5.06
N ARG A 294 28.67 -10.30 -3.98
CA ARG A 294 30.06 -9.84 -4.02
C ARG A 294 31.06 -10.98 -4.21
N ARG A 295 30.81 -12.14 -3.59
CA ARG A 295 31.69 -13.31 -3.67
C ARG A 295 31.74 -13.90 -5.07
N GLU A 296 30.63 -13.82 -5.81
CA GLU A 296 30.45 -14.53 -7.08
C GLU A 296 30.62 -13.63 -8.32
N LEU A 297 31.06 -12.37 -8.17
CA LEU A 297 31.16 -11.43 -9.30
C LEU A 297 32.03 -11.97 -10.45
N GLU A 298 33.21 -12.48 -10.14
CA GLU A 298 34.15 -13.02 -11.12
C GLU A 298 33.58 -14.26 -11.80
N TRP A 299 32.91 -15.12 -11.04
CA TRP A 299 32.24 -16.31 -11.59
C TRP A 299 31.10 -15.94 -12.53
N LEU A 300 30.27 -14.96 -12.17
CA LEU A 300 29.18 -14.47 -13.01
C LEU A 300 29.70 -13.81 -14.31
N VAL A 301 30.85 -13.12 -14.25
CA VAL A 301 31.53 -12.59 -15.45
C VAL A 301 32.04 -13.73 -16.33
N CYS A 302 32.68 -14.75 -15.76
CA CYS A 302 33.16 -15.91 -16.51
C CYS A 302 32.01 -16.67 -17.21
N LEU A 303 30.82 -16.68 -16.62
CA LEU A 303 29.62 -17.26 -17.21
C LEU A 303 28.99 -16.38 -18.30
N GLY A 304 29.41 -15.13 -18.44
CA GLY A 304 28.80 -14.15 -19.35
C GLY A 304 27.42 -13.67 -18.89
N GLU A 305 27.06 -13.90 -17.63
CA GLU A 305 25.78 -13.45 -17.05
C GLU A 305 25.80 -11.96 -16.77
N ILE A 306 26.94 -11.43 -16.30
CA ILE A 306 27.18 -10.00 -16.14
C ILE A 306 28.45 -9.59 -16.88
N THR A 307 28.51 -8.33 -17.30
CA THR A 307 29.73 -7.76 -17.89
C THR A 307 30.76 -7.38 -16.81
N PRO A 308 32.05 -7.23 -17.15
CA PRO A 308 33.05 -6.68 -16.23
C PRO A 308 32.67 -5.30 -15.67
N SER A 309 31.98 -4.48 -16.47
CA SER A 309 31.49 -3.17 -16.03
C SER A 309 30.37 -3.31 -14.99
N GLN A 310 29.39 -4.20 -15.22
CA GLN A 310 28.34 -4.50 -14.23
C GLN A 310 28.93 -5.08 -12.94
N ALA A 311 29.95 -5.92 -13.04
CA ALA A 311 30.64 -6.45 -11.87
C ALA A 311 31.30 -5.33 -11.05
N GLU A 312 31.91 -4.33 -11.69
CA GLU A 312 32.48 -3.18 -11.00
C GLU A 312 31.40 -2.27 -10.38
N VAL A 313 30.29 -2.06 -11.07
CA VAL A 313 29.11 -1.37 -10.53
C VAL A 313 28.63 -2.05 -9.25
N LEU A 314 28.49 -3.38 -9.24
CA LEU A 314 28.10 -4.13 -8.05
C LEU A 314 29.16 -4.11 -6.95
N ARG A 315 30.45 -4.25 -7.31
CA ARG A 315 31.57 -4.23 -6.36
C ARG A 315 31.63 -2.90 -5.59
N ARG A 316 31.24 -1.80 -6.22
CA ARG A 316 31.18 -0.48 -5.60
C ARG A 316 29.83 -0.18 -4.94
N GLY A 317 28.74 -0.66 -5.55
CA GLY A 317 27.37 -0.30 -5.18
C GLY A 317 26.69 -1.26 -4.20
N VAL A 318 27.29 -2.39 -3.84
CA VAL A 318 26.79 -3.32 -2.82
C VAL A 318 27.71 -3.31 -1.61
N ALA A 319 27.15 -3.15 -0.41
CA ALA A 319 27.94 -3.09 0.82
C ALA A 319 28.79 -4.36 1.03
N GLU A 320 30.07 -4.16 1.36
CA GLU A 320 30.99 -5.23 1.73
C GLU A 320 30.43 -5.99 2.94
N THR A 321 30.14 -7.27 2.76
CA THR A 321 29.42 -8.11 3.72
C THR A 321 30.11 -9.45 3.81
N TYR A 322 30.23 -10.00 5.02
CA TYR A 322 30.82 -11.30 5.33
C TYR A 322 29.90 -12.11 6.23
N ILE A 323 29.97 -13.43 6.10
CA ILE A 323 29.31 -14.38 6.99
C ILE A 323 30.34 -15.00 7.96
N PRO A 324 29.96 -15.36 9.20
CA PRO A 324 30.89 -15.96 10.17
C PRO A 324 31.59 -17.24 9.70
N ALA A 325 30.97 -17.99 8.77
CA ALA A 325 31.53 -19.22 8.21
C ALA A 325 32.64 -18.98 7.16
N ASP A 326 32.81 -17.76 6.65
CA ASP A 326 33.82 -17.45 5.64
C ASP A 326 35.20 -17.23 6.29
N PRO A 327 36.29 -17.86 5.81
CA PRO A 327 37.65 -17.59 6.30
C PRO A 327 38.08 -16.10 6.26
N GLN A 328 37.54 -15.30 5.34
CA GLN A 328 37.77 -13.86 5.26
C GLN A 328 37.19 -13.10 6.44
N PHE A 329 36.12 -13.62 7.07
CA PHE A 329 35.53 -13.03 8.28
C PHE A 329 36.59 -12.85 9.37
N GLU A 330 37.40 -13.88 9.62
CA GLU A 330 38.45 -13.79 10.62
C GLU A 330 39.58 -12.84 10.21
N ARG A 331 39.94 -12.85 8.93
CA ARG A 331 41.00 -11.98 8.40
C ARG A 331 40.63 -10.50 8.55
N VAL A 332 39.38 -10.13 8.27
CA VAL A 332 38.94 -8.75 8.42
C VAL A 332 38.83 -8.35 9.89
N LEU A 333 38.43 -9.26 10.79
CA LEU A 333 38.41 -8.97 12.22
C LEU A 333 39.80 -8.76 12.83
N GLN A 334 40.83 -9.42 12.29
CA GLN A 334 42.22 -9.24 12.74
C GLN A 334 42.87 -7.98 12.18
N LYS A 335 42.49 -7.60 10.96
CA LYS A 335 43.09 -6.48 10.22
C LYS A 335 42.43 -5.14 10.54
N ASP A 336 41.11 -5.12 10.58
CA ASP A 336 40.32 -3.89 10.62
C ASP A 336 39.80 -3.65 12.04
N ARG A 337 39.52 -2.39 12.37
CA ARG A 337 39.02 -2.02 13.70
C ARG A 337 37.51 -2.25 13.80
N LYS A 338 36.99 -2.53 15.00
CA LYS A 338 35.56 -2.77 15.22
C LYS A 338 34.67 -1.62 14.74
N GLU A 339 35.14 -0.38 14.82
CA GLU A 339 34.43 0.83 14.36
C GLU A 339 34.08 0.79 12.87
N GLU A 340 34.80 -0.01 12.09
CA GLU A 340 34.65 -0.13 10.65
C GLU A 340 33.57 -1.15 10.26
N TRP A 341 32.91 -1.77 11.25
CA TRP A 341 31.96 -2.85 11.04
C TRP A 341 30.64 -2.67 11.76
N THR A 342 29.61 -3.26 11.17
CA THR A 342 28.26 -3.36 11.69
C THR A 342 27.82 -4.82 11.64
N LEU A 343 27.32 -5.33 12.76
CA LEU A 343 26.68 -6.63 12.85
C LEU A 343 25.17 -6.48 12.56
N LYS A 344 24.64 -7.30 11.67
CA LYS A 344 23.20 -7.30 11.31
C LYS A 344 22.62 -8.69 11.44
N MET A 345 21.53 -8.83 12.20
CA MET A 345 20.80 -10.09 12.33
C MET A 345 20.11 -10.43 11.00
N CYS A 346 20.25 -11.67 10.52
CA CYS A 346 19.56 -12.15 9.33
C CYS A 346 18.06 -12.28 9.62
N MET A 347 17.21 -12.18 8.58
CA MET A 347 15.74 -12.34 8.67
C MET A 347 14.99 -11.30 9.55
N ALA A 348 15.70 -10.50 10.34
CA ALA A 348 15.16 -9.39 11.11
C ALA A 348 14.88 -8.16 10.23
N GLY A 349 13.85 -7.39 10.55
CA GLY A 349 13.49 -6.14 9.87
C GLY A 349 13.69 -4.91 10.76
N LYS A 350 13.49 -3.70 10.21
CA LYS A 350 13.41 -2.43 10.97
C LYS A 350 14.62 -2.12 11.87
N GLY A 351 15.80 -2.64 11.54
CA GLY A 351 17.03 -2.44 12.33
C GLY A 351 17.13 -3.29 13.59
N GLU A 352 16.23 -4.25 13.79
CA GLU A 352 16.26 -5.17 14.93
C GLU A 352 17.56 -6.01 14.94
N GLY A 353 18.20 -6.08 16.11
CA GLY A 353 19.45 -6.82 16.29
C GLY A 353 20.69 -6.20 15.63
N MET A 354 20.62 -4.95 15.16
CA MET A 354 21.76 -4.26 14.53
C MET A 354 22.70 -3.68 15.59
N VAL A 355 24.00 -3.99 15.48
CA VAL A 355 25.05 -3.52 16.41
C VAL A 355 26.17 -2.86 15.61
N PHE A 356 26.53 -1.63 15.96
CA PHE A 356 27.68 -0.93 15.38
C PHE A 356 28.89 -1.14 16.28
N GLY A 357 30.02 -1.60 15.72
CA GLY A 357 31.21 -1.83 16.53
C GLY A 357 31.75 -0.56 17.19
N LYS A 358 31.51 0.61 16.59
CA LYS A 358 31.81 1.92 17.21
C LYS A 358 31.00 2.25 18.47
N ASN A 359 29.86 1.57 18.69
CA ASN A 359 28.94 1.86 19.79
C ASN A 359 29.07 0.85 20.96
N VAL A 360 30.00 -0.11 20.88
CA VAL A 360 30.24 -1.11 21.93
C VAL A 360 31.71 -1.12 22.33
N ASP A 361 32.01 -1.55 23.55
CA ASP A 361 33.40 -1.74 24.00
C ASP A 361 34.04 -2.99 23.38
N GLU A 362 35.37 -3.10 23.50
CA GLU A 362 36.16 -4.20 22.94
C GLU A 362 35.79 -5.59 23.47
N ASN A 363 35.42 -5.70 24.75
CA ASN A 363 35.08 -6.98 25.35
C ASN A 363 33.71 -7.46 24.84
N THR A 364 32.73 -6.56 24.84
CA THR A 364 31.40 -6.80 24.27
C THR A 364 31.50 -7.18 22.79
N TRP A 365 32.30 -6.47 21.99
CA TRP A 365 32.52 -6.79 20.59
C TRP A 365 33.12 -8.20 20.41
N ARG A 366 34.16 -8.54 21.19
CA ARG A 366 34.81 -9.86 21.13
C ARG A 366 33.87 -11.00 21.52
N GLU A 367 33.04 -10.79 22.54
CA GLU A 367 32.00 -11.75 22.94
C GLU A 367 30.98 -11.97 21.82
N LEU A 368 30.47 -10.90 21.21
CA LEU A 368 29.55 -10.98 20.06
C LEU A 368 30.18 -11.74 18.88
N MET A 369 31.43 -11.45 18.52
CA MET A 369 32.12 -12.17 17.45
C MET A 369 32.33 -13.66 17.81
N GLY A 370 32.60 -13.96 19.08
CA GLY A 370 32.69 -15.33 19.59
C GLY A 370 31.37 -16.10 19.45
N LEU A 371 30.25 -15.46 19.82
CA LEU A 371 28.91 -16.03 19.67
C LEU A 371 28.57 -16.30 18.19
N CYS A 372 28.82 -15.34 17.30
CA CYS A 372 28.61 -15.50 15.86
C CYS A 372 29.36 -16.71 15.28
N LYS A 373 30.58 -16.99 15.78
CA LYS A 373 31.37 -18.15 15.34
C LYS A 373 30.80 -19.46 15.88
N GLN A 374 30.41 -19.50 17.15
CA GLN A 374 29.82 -20.69 17.77
C GLN A 374 28.52 -21.08 17.06
N GLU A 375 27.67 -20.10 16.78
CA GLU A 375 26.45 -20.22 15.98
C GLU A 375 26.74 -20.84 14.60
N ALA A 376 27.73 -20.32 13.86
CA ALA A 376 28.08 -20.84 12.53
C ALA A 376 28.47 -22.33 12.57
N VAL A 377 29.20 -22.76 13.59
CA VAL A 377 29.59 -24.17 13.79
C VAL A 377 28.38 -25.05 14.12
N LEU A 378 27.43 -24.52 14.90
CA LEU A 378 26.21 -25.23 15.27
C LEU A 378 25.22 -25.31 14.10
N SER A 379 25.09 -24.26 13.28
CA SER A 379 24.21 -24.25 12.10
C SER A 379 24.67 -25.20 10.98
N GLY A 380 25.97 -25.55 10.94
CA GLY A 380 26.52 -26.57 10.03
C GLY A 380 26.24 -28.02 10.46
N ARG A 381 25.74 -28.24 11.69
CA ARG A 381 25.25 -29.55 12.15
C ARG A 381 23.72 -29.51 12.14
N GLN A 382 23.10 -30.41 11.39
CA GLN A 382 21.64 -30.49 11.22
C GLN A 382 20.87 -30.11 12.50
N ARG A 383 20.02 -29.07 12.42
CA ARG A 383 19.04 -28.74 13.47
C ARG A 383 18.16 -29.97 13.69
N SER A 384 18.39 -30.70 14.78
CA SER A 384 17.42 -31.67 15.29
C SER A 384 16.30 -30.91 16.02
N PRO A 385 15.02 -31.22 15.75
CA PRO A 385 13.91 -30.52 16.37
C PRO A 385 13.61 -31.16 17.73
N ALA A 386 14.32 -30.73 18.79
CA ALA A 386 13.89 -30.80 20.20
C ALA A 386 15.08 -30.68 21.16
N SER A 387 15.49 -29.45 21.48
CA SER A 387 15.93 -29.14 22.85
C SER A 387 16.02 -27.63 23.05
N SER A 388 14.90 -27.04 23.46
CA SER A 388 14.87 -25.70 24.05
C SER A 388 15.43 -25.77 25.48
N THR A 389 16.75 -25.78 25.63
CA THR A 389 17.36 -25.42 26.92
C THR A 389 17.77 -23.97 26.86
N ALA A 390 16.90 -23.12 27.42
CA ALA A 390 17.11 -21.69 27.58
C ALA A 390 18.37 -21.43 28.43
N SER A 391 19.40 -20.86 27.80
CA SER A 391 20.49 -20.21 28.54
C SER A 391 20.14 -18.74 28.73
N LYS A 392 20.07 -18.31 29.99
CA LYS A 392 19.79 -16.93 30.38
C LYS A 392 21.03 -16.06 30.15
N HIS A 393 21.04 -15.21 29.12
CA HIS A 393 21.94 -14.06 29.07
C HIS A 393 21.25 -12.74 28.67
N ARG A 394 20.88 -12.00 29.72
CA ARG A 394 21.06 -10.54 29.94
C ARG A 394 20.80 -9.55 28.79
N PHE A 395 19.60 -9.54 28.20
CA PHE A 395 19.01 -8.35 27.53
C PHE A 395 17.49 -8.17 27.76
N GLY A 396 16.99 -8.50 28.95
CA GLY A 396 15.70 -8.00 29.44
C GLY A 396 14.42 -8.43 28.70
N LYS A 397 14.51 -9.30 27.70
CA LYS A 397 13.39 -10.05 27.11
C LYS A 397 13.80 -11.51 26.98
N GLU A 398 12.88 -12.42 27.28
CA GLU A 398 13.01 -13.83 26.93
C GLU A 398 13.11 -13.92 25.40
N THR A 399 14.27 -14.33 24.87
CA THR A 399 14.44 -14.54 23.43
C THR A 399 14.81 -15.98 23.14
N GLU A 400 13.89 -16.65 22.45
CA GLU A 400 14.13 -17.78 21.56
C GLU A 400 15.21 -17.41 20.53
N ASP A 401 16.08 -18.37 20.18
CA ASP A 401 17.11 -18.33 19.11
C ASP A 401 17.97 -17.05 19.02
N ILE A 402 19.25 -17.16 19.40
CA ILE A 402 20.25 -16.20 18.92
C ILE A 402 20.25 -16.38 17.39
N GLY A 403 19.94 -15.32 16.63
CA GLY A 403 19.80 -15.44 15.17
C GLY A 403 21.16 -15.41 14.47
N SER A 404 21.25 -16.00 13.26
CA SER A 404 22.45 -15.88 12.44
C SER A 404 22.73 -14.43 12.04
N TYR A 405 23.98 -13.97 12.10
CA TYR A 405 24.37 -12.58 11.78
C TYR A 405 25.24 -12.48 10.52
N VAL A 406 25.26 -11.28 9.91
CA VAL A 406 26.29 -10.87 8.93
C VAL A 406 27.11 -9.70 9.47
N LEU A 407 28.39 -9.69 9.14
CA LEU A 407 29.29 -8.56 9.37
C LEU A 407 29.35 -7.72 8.10
N GLN A 408 28.89 -6.48 8.17
CA GLN A 408 28.86 -5.56 7.04
C GLN A 408 29.71 -4.33 7.32
N ARG A 409 30.45 -3.84 6.33
CA ARG A 409 31.27 -2.64 6.44
C ARG A 409 30.38 -1.48 6.89
N TYR A 410 30.80 -0.80 7.96
CA TYR A 410 30.15 0.42 8.41
C TYR A 410 30.40 1.53 7.39
N ILE A 411 29.32 2.07 6.83
CA ILE A 411 29.36 3.17 5.87
C ILE A 411 29.01 4.45 6.62
N LYS A 412 29.99 5.35 6.72
CA LYS A 412 29.76 6.67 7.29
C LYS A 412 28.89 7.47 6.31
N GLN A 413 27.66 7.73 6.69
CA GLN A 413 26.69 8.40 5.84
C GLN A 413 26.93 9.90 5.79
N LYS A 414 26.75 10.48 4.61
CA LYS A 414 26.61 11.92 4.40
C LYS A 414 25.40 12.41 5.19
N ARG A 415 25.56 13.53 5.88
CA ARG A 415 24.47 14.19 6.61
C ARG A 415 24.01 15.40 5.82
N ILE A 416 22.70 15.57 5.75
CA ILE A 416 22.04 16.63 4.98
C ILE A 416 21.26 17.51 5.95
N SER A 417 21.24 18.82 5.70
CA SER A 417 20.39 19.76 6.44
C SER A 417 18.94 19.52 6.04
N LEU A 418 18.10 19.15 7.02
CA LEU A 418 16.70 18.81 6.84
C LEU A 418 15.84 19.66 7.78
N LEU A 419 14.66 20.05 7.33
CA LEU A 419 13.63 20.63 8.18
C LEU A 419 12.63 19.54 8.60
N VAL A 420 12.64 19.15 9.88
CA VAL A 420 11.83 18.04 10.41
C VAL A 420 10.93 18.52 11.56
N PRO A 421 9.75 17.91 11.78
CA PRO A 421 8.92 18.21 12.95
C PRO A 421 9.55 17.59 14.21
N MET A 422 9.85 18.43 15.20
CA MET A 422 10.33 17.98 16.52
C MET A 422 9.33 18.38 17.61
N PRO A 423 9.15 17.57 18.67
CA PRO A 423 8.32 17.95 19.81
C PRO A 423 8.81 19.28 20.42
N SER A 424 7.88 20.22 20.65
CA SER A 424 8.16 21.47 21.36
C SER A 424 7.72 21.39 22.83
N SER A 425 8.13 22.37 23.64
CA SER A 425 7.69 22.52 25.04
C SER A 425 6.17 22.62 25.21
N ASP A 426 5.48 23.06 24.16
CA ASP A 426 4.07 23.42 24.19
C ASP A 426 3.18 22.27 23.66
N GLY A 427 3.79 21.11 23.35
CA GLY A 427 3.10 19.92 22.87
C GLY A 427 2.89 19.86 21.36
N GLU A 428 2.93 21.01 20.66
CA GLU A 428 2.79 21.08 19.20
C GLU A 428 4.15 20.88 18.50
N PRO A 429 4.26 20.03 17.46
CA PRO A 429 5.53 19.82 16.76
C PRO A 429 5.98 21.09 16.03
N SER A 430 7.20 21.55 16.33
CA SER A 430 7.80 22.72 15.69
C SER A 430 8.82 22.32 14.60
N PRO A 431 8.80 22.94 13.41
CA PRO A 431 9.80 22.72 12.37
C PRO A 431 11.20 23.07 12.90
N THR A 432 12.09 22.08 12.91
CA THR A 432 13.46 22.23 13.40
C THR A 432 14.45 21.82 12.33
N THR A 433 15.45 22.66 12.09
CA THR A 433 16.56 22.31 11.19
C THR A 433 17.49 21.35 11.89
N VAL A 434 17.67 20.17 11.30
CA VAL A 434 18.55 19.11 11.78
C VAL A 434 19.57 18.75 10.70
N CYS A 435 20.69 18.13 11.09
CA CYS A 435 21.69 17.62 10.15
C CYS A 435 21.85 16.12 10.37
N TRP A 436 21.06 15.34 9.63
CA TRP A 436 20.87 13.90 9.84
C TRP A 436 21.21 13.10 8.57
N PRO A 437 21.55 11.81 8.71
CA PRO A 437 21.74 10.92 7.58
C PRO A 437 20.44 10.63 6.85
N LEU A 438 20.55 10.15 5.61
CA LEU A 438 19.43 9.86 4.73
C LEU A 438 19.61 8.48 4.08
N VAL A 439 18.55 7.66 4.14
CA VAL A 439 18.46 6.38 3.44
C VAL A 439 17.43 6.49 2.34
N GLY A 440 17.85 6.16 1.12
CA GLY A 440 16.95 5.98 -0.01
C GLY A 440 16.58 4.51 -0.19
N ALA A 441 15.56 4.26 -0.98
CA ALA A 441 15.23 2.93 -1.47
C ALA A 441 14.65 3.04 -2.86
N PHE A 442 15.04 2.16 -3.79
CA PHE A 442 14.43 2.16 -5.12
C PHE A 442 13.50 0.96 -5.30
N LEU A 443 12.46 1.16 -6.10
CA LEU A 443 11.33 0.24 -6.26
C LEU A 443 11.45 -0.52 -7.57
N CYS A 444 11.35 -1.84 -7.50
CA CYS A 444 11.52 -2.71 -8.65
C CYS A 444 10.38 -3.71 -8.79
N VAL A 445 10.00 -4.00 -10.03
CA VAL A 445 9.19 -5.18 -10.38
C VAL A 445 9.84 -5.84 -11.60
N GLY A 446 10.41 -7.03 -11.40
CA GLY A 446 11.24 -7.68 -12.41
C GLY A 446 12.39 -6.78 -12.84
N SER A 447 12.55 -6.59 -14.15
CA SER A 447 13.58 -5.71 -14.71
C SER A 447 13.23 -4.21 -14.64
N SER A 448 11.99 -3.85 -14.29
CA SER A 448 11.53 -2.47 -14.29
C SER A 448 12.02 -1.70 -13.06
N PHE A 449 12.62 -0.53 -13.28
CA PHE A 449 12.95 0.45 -12.25
C PHE A 449 11.80 1.47 -12.16
N LEU A 450 11.15 1.53 -11.01
CA LEU A 450 9.93 2.34 -10.79
C LEU A 450 10.20 3.57 -9.92
N GLY A 451 11.47 3.95 -9.80
CA GLY A 451 11.88 5.14 -9.07
C GLY A 451 12.28 4.88 -7.63
N VAL A 452 12.34 5.95 -6.84
CA VAL A 452 12.80 5.97 -5.44
C VAL A 452 11.59 6.14 -4.50
N SER A 453 11.45 5.19 -3.60
CA SER A 453 10.49 5.14 -2.47
C SER A 453 10.93 6.08 -1.35
N PRO A 454 10.03 6.51 -0.44
CA PRO A 454 10.29 7.64 0.43
C PRO A 454 11.61 7.55 1.15
N TRP A 455 12.33 8.66 1.10
CA TRP A 455 13.55 8.85 1.84
C TRP A 455 13.25 8.75 3.32
N ARG A 456 14.16 8.13 4.07
CA ARG A 456 14.04 8.00 5.51
C ARG A 456 15.22 8.68 6.19
N THR A 457 14.95 9.34 7.31
CA THR A 457 15.97 10.00 8.13
C THR A 457 15.70 9.75 9.61
N ALA A 458 16.75 9.77 10.43
CA ALA A 458 16.66 9.67 11.88
C ALA A 458 17.90 10.35 12.51
N PRO A 459 17.85 10.75 13.80
CA PRO A 459 19.02 11.30 14.50
C PRO A 459 20.15 10.28 14.72
N SER A 460 19.86 8.99 14.53
CA SER A 460 20.78 7.87 14.78
C SER A 460 21.26 7.22 13.48
N ASP A 461 22.23 6.32 13.57
CA ASP A 461 22.67 5.51 12.43
C ASP A 461 21.65 4.43 12.03
N ILE A 462 20.73 4.05 12.93
CA ILE A 462 19.60 3.19 12.60
C ILE A 462 18.47 4.08 12.08
N ILE A 463 18.19 3.95 10.78
CA ILE A 463 17.14 4.70 10.11
C ILE A 463 15.94 3.78 9.93
N ALA A 464 15.04 3.82 10.91
CA ALA A 464 13.76 3.15 10.90
C ALA A 464 12.63 4.19 11.02
N LEU A 465 11.49 3.92 10.39
CA LEU A 465 10.32 4.83 10.44
C LEU A 465 9.83 5.10 11.87
N SER A 466 10.05 4.17 12.80
CA SER A 466 9.71 4.32 14.22
C SER A 466 10.66 5.24 15.00
N LEU A 467 11.81 5.61 14.42
CA LEU A 467 12.86 6.41 15.08
C LEU A 467 13.06 7.78 14.43
N GLY A 468 12.34 8.09 13.36
CA GLY A 468 12.58 9.29 12.58
C GLY A 468 11.45 9.62 11.62
N CYS A 469 11.79 10.14 10.45
CA CYS A 469 10.82 10.68 9.50
C CYS A 469 10.93 10.05 8.10
N ALA A 470 9.82 10.05 7.37
CA ALA A 470 9.79 9.83 5.93
C ALA A 470 9.67 11.16 5.16
N LEU A 471 10.31 11.25 4.00
CA LEU A 471 10.25 12.40 3.09
C LEU A 471 9.95 11.94 1.65
N PRO A 472 9.16 12.70 0.87
CA PRO A 472 8.98 12.43 -0.54
C PRO A 472 10.28 12.69 -1.32
N GLY A 473 10.36 12.21 -2.55
CA GLY A 473 11.47 12.52 -3.44
C GLY A 473 10.97 13.10 -4.76
N ILE A 474 11.83 13.89 -5.39
CA ILE A 474 11.63 14.40 -6.76
C ILE A 474 12.91 14.19 -7.58
N LEU A 475 12.76 14.11 -8.89
CA LEU A 475 13.87 13.94 -9.83
C LEU A 475 13.61 14.69 -11.13
N ASP A 476 14.69 14.98 -11.87
CA ASP A 476 14.64 15.69 -13.15
C ASP A 476 13.92 14.87 -14.24
N ILE A 477 13.10 15.54 -15.06
CA ILE A 477 12.28 14.90 -16.10
C ILE A 477 13.10 14.15 -17.17
N SER A 478 14.38 14.49 -17.34
CA SER A 478 15.30 13.77 -18.21
C SER A 478 15.51 12.31 -17.81
N VAL A 479 15.23 11.96 -16.54
CA VAL A 479 15.36 10.59 -16.02
C VAL A 479 13.97 10.00 -15.82
N SER A 480 13.37 9.48 -16.88
CA SER A 480 12.05 8.87 -16.78
C SER A 480 12.14 7.44 -16.22
N PRO A 481 11.46 7.10 -15.09
CA PRO A 481 11.22 5.70 -14.75
C PRO A 481 10.34 5.13 -15.87
N THR A 482 10.95 4.30 -16.73
CA THR A 482 10.34 3.56 -17.85
C THR A 482 9.00 4.08 -18.40
N LYS A 483 9.02 4.65 -19.61
CA LYS A 483 7.81 4.89 -20.42
C LYS A 483 7.22 3.58 -20.92
N THR A 484 6.10 3.16 -20.35
CA THR A 484 5.11 2.33 -21.06
C THR A 484 3.73 2.93 -20.83
N LEU A 485 3.36 3.96 -21.61
CA LEU A 485 1.97 4.38 -21.69
C LEU A 485 1.21 3.37 -22.56
N SER A 486 0.42 2.52 -21.93
CA SER A 486 -0.76 1.91 -22.55
C SER A 486 -1.95 2.09 -21.61
N ASP A 487 -2.96 2.81 -22.10
CA ASP A 487 -4.23 3.09 -21.43
C ASP A 487 -4.94 1.78 -21.06
N ALA A 488 -4.87 1.39 -19.78
CA ALA A 488 -5.70 0.33 -19.26
C ALA A 488 -7.10 0.90 -18.98
N THR A 489 -8.02 0.65 -19.90
CA THR A 489 -9.46 0.78 -19.68
C THR A 489 -9.93 -0.40 -18.83
N PRO A 490 -10.60 -0.19 -17.68
CA PRO A 490 -11.20 -1.30 -16.95
C PRO A 490 -12.38 -1.86 -17.75
N HIS A 491 -12.41 -3.18 -17.93
CA HIS A 491 -13.46 -3.87 -18.67
C HIS A 491 -14.80 -3.84 -17.92
N GLY A 492 -15.83 -3.34 -18.60
CA GLY A 492 -17.23 -3.37 -18.18
C GLY A 492 -17.82 -4.78 -18.23
N GLY A 493 -18.22 -5.28 -17.08
CA GLY A 493 -19.02 -6.50 -16.93
C GLY A 493 -20.29 -6.23 -16.13
N LYS A 494 -21.37 -6.97 -16.43
CA LYS A 494 -22.62 -6.98 -15.64
C LYS A 494 -22.29 -7.28 -14.17
N VAL A 495 -22.61 -6.36 -13.28
CA VAL A 495 -22.37 -6.48 -11.83
C VAL A 495 -23.43 -7.40 -11.22
N SER A 496 -23.02 -8.65 -10.94
CA SER A 496 -23.64 -9.46 -9.88
C SER A 496 -22.92 -9.13 -8.56
N ILE A 497 -23.60 -9.21 -7.41
CA ILE A 497 -22.91 -8.98 -6.13
C ILE A 497 -21.82 -10.04 -5.97
N PRO A 498 -20.53 -9.65 -5.87
CA PRO A 498 -19.43 -10.59 -5.74
C PRO A 498 -19.61 -11.48 -4.51
N ALA A 499 -19.21 -12.76 -4.62
CA ALA A 499 -19.37 -13.71 -3.52
C ALA A 499 -18.63 -13.27 -2.24
N ASP A 500 -17.46 -12.63 -2.37
CA ASP A 500 -16.70 -12.06 -1.26
C ASP A 500 -17.28 -10.75 -0.71
N ALA A 501 -18.25 -10.15 -1.41
CA ALA A 501 -19.04 -9.05 -0.88
C ALA A 501 -20.23 -9.52 -0.02
N ARG A 502 -20.50 -10.83 0.01
CA ARG A 502 -21.52 -11.45 0.86
C ARG A 502 -20.88 -11.97 2.15
N VAL A 503 -21.37 -11.50 3.29
CA VAL A 503 -20.85 -11.82 4.61
C VAL A 503 -21.93 -12.56 5.39
N PHE A 504 -21.60 -13.72 5.95
CA PHE A 504 -22.48 -14.45 6.85
C PHE A 504 -22.09 -14.11 8.28
N ALA A 505 -22.97 -13.41 9.00
CA ALA A 505 -22.68 -13.06 10.38
C ALA A 505 -22.77 -14.30 11.28
N ALA A 506 -21.73 -14.62 12.04
CA ALA A 506 -21.75 -15.61 13.11
C ALA A 506 -21.88 -14.91 14.47
N LEU A 507 -22.58 -15.52 15.43
CA LEU A 507 -22.87 -14.91 16.73
C LEU A 507 -21.63 -14.74 17.65
N ASN A 508 -20.48 -15.33 17.31
CA ASN A 508 -19.28 -15.34 18.16
C ASN A 508 -18.08 -14.70 17.45
N GLY A 509 -17.78 -13.44 17.80
CA GLY A 509 -16.56 -12.70 17.41
C GLY A 509 -16.76 -11.58 16.37
N PRO A 510 -16.85 -10.28 16.77
CA PRO A 510 -17.23 -9.17 15.87
C PRO A 510 -16.13 -8.72 14.89
N GLU A 511 -14.86 -8.88 15.22
CA GLU A 511 -13.76 -8.22 14.49
C GLU A 511 -13.48 -8.80 13.09
N THR A 512 -13.57 -10.13 12.92
CA THR A 512 -13.32 -10.78 11.63
C THR A 512 -14.41 -10.42 10.61
N GLN A 513 -15.67 -10.34 11.03
CA GLN A 513 -16.79 -9.94 10.19
C GLN A 513 -16.74 -8.47 9.82
N TYR A 514 -16.49 -7.59 10.80
CA TYR A 514 -16.36 -6.16 10.54
C TYR A 514 -15.17 -5.88 9.62
N SER A 515 -14.07 -6.62 9.78
CA SER A 515 -12.94 -6.56 8.84
C SER A 515 -13.36 -6.96 7.44
N GLN A 516 -14.08 -8.09 7.26
CA GLN A 516 -14.56 -8.51 5.94
C GLN A 516 -15.51 -7.48 5.30
N ILE A 517 -16.40 -6.86 6.08
CA ILE A 517 -17.30 -5.80 5.58
C ILE A 517 -16.50 -4.55 5.19
N ARG A 518 -15.54 -4.10 6.02
CA ARG A 518 -14.64 -2.99 5.66
C ARG A 518 -13.90 -3.29 4.35
N MET A 519 -13.43 -4.51 4.17
CA MET A 519 -12.70 -4.95 2.98
C MET A 519 -13.60 -4.94 1.74
N SER A 520 -14.82 -5.46 1.86
CA SER A 520 -15.84 -5.43 0.80
C SER A 520 -16.17 -4.00 0.38
N LEU A 521 -16.34 -3.08 1.34
CA LEU A 521 -16.63 -1.68 1.08
C LEU A 521 -15.46 -0.94 0.43
N ALA A 522 -14.23 -1.18 0.89
CA ALA A 522 -13.04 -0.59 0.27
C ALA A 522 -12.91 -1.02 -1.20
N LYS A 523 -13.13 -2.30 -1.48
CA LYS A 523 -12.97 -2.87 -2.82
C LYS A 523 -14.12 -2.53 -3.76
N TYR A 524 -15.34 -2.87 -3.38
CA TYR A 524 -16.51 -2.80 -4.24
C TYR A 524 -17.40 -1.58 -3.98
N GLY A 525 -17.24 -0.91 -2.83
CA GLY A 525 -18.19 0.10 -2.36
C GLY A 525 -19.56 -0.49 -1.99
N LEU A 526 -19.66 -1.82 -1.82
CA LEU A 526 -20.90 -2.52 -1.50
C LEU A 526 -20.56 -3.74 -0.63
N SER A 527 -21.43 -4.09 0.31
CA SER A 527 -21.41 -5.35 1.06
C SER A 527 -22.84 -5.77 1.41
N VAL A 528 -23.10 -7.08 1.42
CA VAL A 528 -24.38 -7.66 1.86
C VAL A 528 -24.12 -8.61 3.01
N VAL A 529 -24.77 -8.37 4.13
CA VAL A 529 -24.65 -9.21 5.33
C VAL A 529 -25.93 -9.98 5.54
N HIS A 530 -25.83 -11.30 5.62
CA HIS A 530 -26.95 -12.17 6.01
C HIS A 530 -26.87 -12.47 7.52
N LEU A 531 -27.90 -12.09 8.26
CA LEU A 531 -27.97 -12.33 9.70
C LEU A 531 -28.54 -13.73 9.98
N PRO A 532 -27.93 -14.51 10.90
CA PRO A 532 -28.33 -15.89 11.18
C PRO A 532 -29.59 -15.98 12.06
N ARG A 533 -29.97 -14.88 12.71
CA ARG A 533 -31.14 -14.76 13.58
C ARG A 533 -31.82 -13.41 13.34
N LYS A 534 -33.12 -13.34 13.63
CA LYS A 534 -33.89 -12.11 13.54
C LYS A 534 -33.30 -11.03 14.45
N ASP A 535 -33.15 -9.82 13.93
CA ASP A 535 -32.67 -8.64 14.68
C ASP A 535 -33.67 -7.48 14.60
N PRO A 536 -34.87 -7.61 15.17
CA PRO A 536 -35.92 -6.57 15.05
C PRO A 536 -35.51 -5.22 15.67
N GLY A 537 -34.47 -5.19 16.50
CA GLY A 537 -33.90 -3.97 17.08
C GLY A 537 -32.82 -3.30 16.23
N SER A 538 -32.39 -3.90 15.12
CA SER A 538 -31.26 -3.43 14.30
C SER A 538 -29.97 -3.24 15.12
N LYS A 539 -29.76 -4.05 16.16
CA LYS A 539 -28.58 -3.96 17.04
C LYS A 539 -27.29 -4.20 16.26
N TYR A 540 -27.32 -5.11 15.29
CA TYR A 540 -26.15 -5.46 14.48
C TYR A 540 -25.66 -4.27 13.65
N VAL A 541 -26.56 -3.61 12.91
CA VAL A 541 -26.18 -2.51 12.01
C VAL A 541 -25.72 -1.27 12.79
N VAL A 542 -26.23 -1.05 14.00
CA VAL A 542 -25.76 0.00 14.90
C VAL A 542 -24.35 -0.30 15.42
N ALA A 543 -24.09 -1.54 15.88
CA ALA A 543 -22.75 -1.94 16.30
C ALA A 543 -21.75 -1.90 15.12
N LEU A 544 -22.19 -2.31 13.93
CA LEU A 544 -21.40 -2.22 12.71
C LEU A 544 -21.04 -0.76 12.38
N SER A 545 -22.01 0.15 12.37
CA SER A 545 -21.73 1.55 12.04
C SER A 545 -20.75 2.18 13.02
N GLN A 546 -20.90 1.91 14.32
CA GLN A 546 -19.98 2.36 15.37
C GLN A 546 -18.58 1.79 15.23
N ALA A 547 -18.46 0.51 14.85
CA ALA A 547 -17.17 -0.09 14.58
C ALA A 547 -16.53 0.55 13.34
N LEU A 548 -17.30 0.76 12.26
CA LEU A 548 -16.78 1.19 10.96
C LEU A 548 -16.52 2.69 10.84
N GLY A 549 -17.10 3.52 11.71
CA GLY A 549 -16.86 4.96 11.78
C GLY A 549 -17.82 5.65 12.75
N GLU A 550 -17.98 6.96 12.61
CA GLU A 550 -18.88 7.74 13.46
C GLU A 550 -20.31 7.74 12.89
N PRO A 551 -21.31 7.16 13.58
CA PRO A 551 -22.71 7.18 13.13
C PRO A 551 -23.30 8.59 13.16
N LEU A 552 -24.07 8.93 12.13
CA LEU A 552 -24.65 10.25 11.97
C LEU A 552 -26.16 10.23 12.29
N PRO A 553 -26.67 11.20 13.07
CA PRO A 553 -28.11 11.33 13.31
C PRO A 553 -28.84 11.73 12.02
N HIS A 554 -30.10 11.30 11.89
CA HIS A 554 -30.89 11.64 10.71
C HIS A 554 -31.32 13.12 10.69
N SER A 555 -31.71 13.64 11.85
CA SER A 555 -32.08 15.04 12.04
C SER A 555 -31.90 15.45 13.51
N SER A 556 -32.13 16.73 13.84
CA SER A 556 -32.15 17.20 15.23
C SER A 556 -33.23 16.53 16.10
N SER A 557 -34.25 15.93 15.47
CA SER A 557 -35.39 15.27 16.12
C SER A 557 -35.32 13.73 16.08
N HIS A 558 -34.40 13.13 15.32
CA HIS A 558 -34.31 11.68 15.12
C HIS A 558 -32.89 11.17 15.34
N GLY A 559 -32.77 10.02 16.02
CA GLY A 559 -31.50 9.38 16.32
C GLY A 559 -30.77 8.79 15.10
N ILE A 560 -29.76 7.96 15.36
CA ILE A 560 -28.90 7.33 14.34
C ILE A 560 -29.60 6.25 13.48
N LEU A 561 -30.77 5.79 13.93
CA LEU A 561 -31.54 4.72 13.29
C LEU A 561 -32.85 5.29 12.76
N TRP A 562 -33.06 5.18 11.45
CA TRP A 562 -34.15 5.83 10.74
C TRP A 562 -35.07 4.80 10.06
N ASP A 563 -36.39 4.91 10.28
CA ASP A 563 -37.36 4.03 9.63
C ASP A 563 -37.60 4.48 8.18
N VAL A 564 -37.44 3.55 7.24
CA VAL A 564 -37.72 3.76 5.81
C VAL A 564 -38.97 2.96 5.48
N ARG A 565 -40.14 3.58 5.64
CA ARG A 565 -41.45 3.00 5.34
C ARG A 565 -42.45 4.08 4.94
N PRO A 566 -43.48 3.77 4.12
CA PRO A 566 -44.56 4.71 3.85
C PRO A 566 -45.26 5.14 5.15
N VAL A 567 -45.39 6.45 5.39
CA VAL A 567 -46.19 7.01 6.49
C VAL A 567 -47.58 7.39 5.96
N GLU A 568 -48.64 6.89 6.59
CA GLU A 568 -50.02 7.20 6.18
C GLU A 568 -50.44 8.60 6.66
N GLY A 569 -51.02 9.41 5.77
CA GLY A 569 -51.74 10.64 6.13
C GLY A 569 -50.91 11.92 6.31
N MET A 570 -49.63 11.95 5.92
CA MET A 570 -48.82 13.18 5.93
C MET A 570 -48.58 13.76 4.52
N ASP A 571 -48.64 15.09 4.40
CA ASP A 571 -48.43 15.83 3.16
C ASP A 571 -46.96 15.74 2.70
N SER A 572 -46.71 15.49 1.41
CA SER A 572 -45.37 15.16 0.86
C SER A 572 -44.35 16.31 0.93
N LEU A 573 -44.78 17.51 1.32
CA LEU A 573 -43.97 18.74 1.38
C LEU A 573 -43.02 18.82 2.58
N HIS A 574 -43.28 18.07 3.67
CA HIS A 574 -42.50 18.15 4.91
C HIS A 574 -41.98 16.80 5.42
N VAL A 575 -42.17 15.74 4.65
CA VAL A 575 -41.75 14.36 4.98
C VAL A 575 -40.54 13.99 4.14
N ALA A 576 -39.56 13.29 4.72
CA ALA A 576 -38.39 12.86 3.96
C ALA A 576 -38.83 11.89 2.84
N ARG A 577 -38.30 12.03 1.61
CA ARG A 577 -38.69 11.16 0.47
C ARG A 577 -38.53 9.65 0.72
N SER A 578 -37.68 9.27 1.68
CA SER A 578 -37.55 7.89 2.16
C SER A 578 -38.83 7.31 2.77
N GLU A 579 -39.74 8.16 3.24
CA GLU A 579 -41.00 7.82 3.93
C GLU A 579 -42.24 7.98 3.04
N THR A 580 -42.05 8.29 1.76
CA THR A 580 -43.13 8.35 0.76
C THR A 580 -43.19 7.07 -0.09
N LYS A 581 -44.33 6.82 -0.74
CA LYS A 581 -44.52 5.69 -1.68
C LYS A 581 -43.90 5.94 -3.07
N GLU A 582 -43.63 7.20 -3.40
CA GLU A 582 -43.22 7.65 -4.74
C GLU A 582 -41.87 7.08 -5.19
N CYS A 583 -41.56 7.16 -6.48
CA CYS A 583 -40.20 6.87 -6.95
C CYS A 583 -39.19 7.83 -6.33
N PHE A 584 -38.04 7.30 -5.91
CA PHE A 584 -36.89 8.12 -5.53
C PHE A 584 -35.87 8.06 -6.68
N PRO A 585 -35.70 9.15 -7.47
CA PRO A 585 -34.74 9.17 -8.57
C PRO A 585 -33.29 9.03 -8.09
N TRP A 586 -32.36 8.92 -9.04
CA TRP A 586 -30.92 8.83 -8.77
C TRP A 586 -30.43 9.93 -7.83
N HIS A 587 -29.83 9.52 -6.73
CA HIS A 587 -29.25 10.43 -5.75
C HIS A 587 -28.12 9.78 -4.95
N THR A 588 -27.40 10.60 -4.20
CA THR A 588 -26.58 10.23 -3.05
C THR A 588 -27.21 10.83 -1.78
N ASP A 589 -26.99 10.20 -0.64
CA ASP A 589 -27.50 10.68 0.64
C ASP A 589 -26.75 11.96 1.08
N CYS A 590 -27.50 12.93 1.60
CA CYS A 590 -26.99 14.20 2.14
C CYS A 590 -26.01 14.97 1.23
N SER A 591 -26.26 14.99 -0.08
CA SER A 591 -25.40 15.71 -1.03
C SER A 591 -25.34 17.24 -0.82
N PHE A 592 -26.15 17.79 0.07
CA PHE A 592 -26.14 19.21 0.48
C PHE A 592 -25.22 19.50 1.67
N GLU A 593 -24.67 18.47 2.31
CA GLU A 593 -23.72 18.65 3.42
C GLU A 593 -22.31 18.88 2.87
N LEU A 594 -21.49 19.62 3.62
CA LEU A 594 -20.06 19.80 3.32
C LEU A 594 -19.30 18.47 3.49
N GLU A 595 -19.75 17.65 4.43
CA GLU A 595 -19.22 16.32 4.71
C GLU A 595 -20.35 15.27 4.62
N PRO A 596 -20.76 14.89 3.40
CA PRO A 596 -21.77 13.84 3.23
C PRO A 596 -21.33 12.53 3.91
N PRO A 597 -22.28 11.68 4.32
CA PRO A 597 -21.96 10.36 4.87
C PRO A 597 -21.23 9.54 3.81
N ARG A 598 -20.12 8.92 4.18
CA ARG A 598 -19.38 8.01 3.30
C ARG A 598 -20.16 6.73 3.02
N TYR A 599 -20.81 6.19 4.04
CA TYR A 599 -21.51 4.92 3.96
C TYR A 599 -22.94 5.04 4.50
N PHE A 600 -23.83 4.24 3.93
CA PHE A 600 -25.13 3.96 4.54
C PHE A 600 -25.40 2.46 4.53
N ALA A 601 -26.21 2.02 5.50
CA ALA A 601 -26.73 0.67 5.56
C ALA A 601 -28.25 0.67 5.54
N LEU A 602 -28.82 -0.36 4.93
CA LEU A 602 -30.25 -0.67 4.96
C LEU A 602 -30.42 -2.06 5.58
N HIS A 603 -31.01 -2.11 6.77
CA HIS A 603 -31.46 -3.36 7.38
C HIS A 603 -32.89 -3.67 6.89
N ILE A 604 -33.05 -4.79 6.20
CA ILE A 604 -34.33 -5.23 5.64
C ILE A 604 -35.13 -5.98 6.71
N LEU A 605 -36.11 -5.31 7.30
CA LEU A 605 -37.03 -5.93 8.27
C LEU A 605 -38.18 -6.63 7.55
N HIS A 606 -38.81 -5.94 6.60
CA HIS A 606 -39.82 -6.49 5.69
C HIS A 606 -39.58 -5.95 4.26
N PRO A 607 -39.29 -6.81 3.28
CA PRO A 607 -39.15 -6.39 1.88
C PRO A 607 -40.50 -6.04 1.26
N ASP A 608 -40.48 -5.44 0.07
CA ASP A 608 -41.69 -5.27 -0.75
C ASP A 608 -42.03 -6.60 -1.44
N ASN A 609 -43.19 -7.19 -1.12
CA ASN A 609 -43.62 -8.45 -1.72
C ASN A 609 -44.54 -8.28 -2.93
N CYS A 610 -44.77 -7.04 -3.37
CA CYS A 610 -45.68 -6.67 -4.46
C CYS A 610 -44.94 -6.22 -5.73
N GLY A 611 -43.62 -6.46 -5.82
CA GLY A 611 -42.79 -6.08 -6.96
C GLY A 611 -42.52 -4.57 -7.08
N GLY A 612 -42.68 -3.83 -5.98
CA GLY A 612 -42.28 -2.42 -5.85
C GLY A 612 -40.98 -2.25 -5.04
N GLY A 613 -40.62 -1.01 -4.72
CA GLY A 613 -39.56 -0.68 -3.74
C GLY A 613 -38.16 -1.19 -4.10
N GLN A 614 -37.90 -1.48 -5.37
CA GLN A 614 -36.64 -2.04 -5.86
C GLN A 614 -35.51 -1.04 -5.67
N LEU A 615 -34.42 -1.46 -5.02
CA LEU A 615 -33.20 -0.67 -4.89
C LEU A 615 -32.33 -0.85 -6.13
N ARG A 616 -32.07 0.26 -6.82
CA ARG A 616 -31.21 0.32 -8.01
C ARG A 616 -29.92 1.05 -7.63
N LEU A 617 -28.78 0.46 -7.99
CA LEU A 617 -27.44 1.04 -7.76
C LEU A 617 -26.74 1.26 -9.11
N LEU A 618 -26.21 2.45 -9.33
CA LEU A 618 -25.43 2.82 -10.51
C LEU A 618 -24.01 3.19 -10.07
N SER A 619 -23.03 2.44 -10.57
CA SER A 619 -21.61 2.67 -10.29
C SER A 619 -21.17 4.01 -10.90
N VAL A 620 -20.55 4.87 -10.08
CA VAL A 620 -20.04 6.16 -10.55
C VAL A 620 -18.97 5.97 -11.62
N PRO A 621 -17.90 5.16 -11.45
CA PRO A 621 -16.92 4.92 -12.52
C PRO A 621 -17.54 4.54 -13.87
N HIS A 622 -18.56 3.67 -13.87
CA HIS A 622 -19.26 3.23 -15.08
C HIS A 622 -20.06 4.35 -15.74
N LEU A 623 -20.67 5.23 -14.95
CA LEU A 623 -21.36 6.41 -15.46
C LEU A 623 -20.40 7.36 -16.17
N LEU A 624 -19.18 7.53 -15.63
CA LEU A 624 -18.22 8.51 -16.13
C LEU A 624 -17.57 8.15 -17.47
N GLU A 625 -17.58 6.87 -17.85
CA GLU A 625 -17.11 6.41 -19.18
C GLU A 625 -17.87 7.08 -20.34
N ARG A 626 -19.04 7.68 -20.06
CA ARG A 626 -19.89 8.37 -21.02
C ARG A 626 -19.51 9.84 -21.22
N PHE A 627 -18.67 10.39 -20.36
CA PHE A 627 -18.39 11.81 -20.33
C PHE A 627 -17.10 12.19 -21.02
N SER A 628 -17.14 13.32 -21.72
CA SER A 628 -15.93 13.92 -22.29
C SER A 628 -14.99 14.43 -21.19
N LYS A 629 -13.71 14.59 -21.52
CA LYS A 629 -12.72 15.20 -20.60
C LYS A 629 -13.16 16.59 -20.11
N GLN A 630 -13.84 17.35 -20.97
CA GLN A 630 -14.34 18.69 -20.63
C GLN A 630 -15.47 18.60 -19.61
N THR A 631 -16.45 17.72 -19.84
CA THR A 631 -17.54 17.44 -18.89
C THR A 631 -16.99 16.98 -17.53
N LEU A 632 -16.03 16.06 -17.52
CA LEU A 632 -15.40 15.59 -16.28
C LEU A 632 -14.66 16.71 -15.54
N THR A 633 -13.99 17.60 -16.27
CA THR A 633 -13.32 18.76 -15.68
C THR A 633 -14.32 19.71 -15.04
N ALA A 634 -15.38 20.04 -15.77
CA ALA A 634 -16.43 20.93 -15.30
C ALA A 634 -17.18 20.37 -14.08
N LEU A 635 -17.50 19.08 -14.04
CA LEU A 635 -18.13 18.44 -12.88
C LEU A 635 -17.23 18.44 -11.62
N ARG A 636 -15.91 18.51 -11.82
CA ARG A 636 -14.90 18.54 -10.74
C ARG A 636 -14.57 19.94 -10.22
N THR A 637 -14.92 20.97 -10.96
CA THR A 637 -14.74 22.36 -10.53
C THR A 637 -15.79 22.70 -9.47
N PRO A 638 -15.47 23.46 -8.41
CA PRO A 638 -16.42 23.87 -7.38
C PRO A 638 -17.35 24.99 -7.87
N GLN A 639 -18.23 24.65 -8.81
CA GLN A 639 -19.10 25.59 -9.55
C GLN A 639 -20.59 25.22 -9.51
N PHE A 640 -20.99 24.44 -8.50
CA PHE A 640 -22.38 24.06 -8.26
C PHE A 640 -22.82 24.46 -6.86
N LYS A 641 -24.02 25.02 -6.75
CA LYS A 641 -24.69 25.31 -5.49
C LYS A 641 -25.63 24.16 -5.14
N PHE A 642 -25.50 23.64 -3.92
CA PHE A 642 -26.33 22.58 -3.35
C PHE A 642 -27.19 23.17 -2.24
N ARG A 643 -28.50 23.30 -2.47
CA ARG A 643 -29.44 23.84 -1.49
C ARG A 643 -29.82 22.80 -0.44
N VAL A 644 -30.05 23.21 0.80
CA VAL A 644 -30.62 22.33 1.81
C VAL A 644 -32.08 22.02 1.43
N PRO A 645 -32.48 20.73 1.30
CA PRO A 645 -33.86 20.37 0.98
C PRO A 645 -34.85 20.88 2.03
N ARG A 646 -36.10 21.16 1.62
CA ARG A 646 -37.13 21.77 2.47
C ARG A 646 -37.55 20.89 3.66
N GLU A 647 -37.34 19.58 3.54
CA GLU A 647 -37.58 18.61 4.60
C GLU A 647 -36.53 18.67 5.74
N PHE A 648 -35.45 19.45 5.59
CA PHE A 648 -34.42 19.64 6.63
C PHE A 648 -34.34 21.11 7.07
N SER A 649 -34.09 21.36 8.36
CA SER A 649 -33.85 22.69 8.93
C SER A 649 -32.42 22.78 9.46
N LYS A 650 -31.65 23.76 8.96
CA LYS A 650 -30.22 23.99 9.25
C LYS A 650 -29.89 25.49 9.24
N ASP A 651 -28.80 25.87 9.90
CA ASP A 651 -28.34 27.28 10.00
C ASP A 651 -27.80 27.85 8.68
N LYS A 652 -27.26 26.97 7.81
CA LYS A 652 -26.84 27.33 6.44
C LYS A 652 -27.86 26.76 5.45
N ASP A 653 -28.22 27.55 4.45
CA ASP A 653 -29.23 27.20 3.43
C ASP A 653 -28.64 26.55 2.16
N HIS A 654 -27.32 26.61 1.97
CA HIS A 654 -26.62 25.96 0.86
C HIS A 654 -25.12 25.75 1.09
N VAL A 655 -24.51 24.91 0.25
CA VAL A 655 -23.05 24.80 0.06
C VAL A 655 -22.69 24.99 -1.41
N ILE A 656 -21.47 25.50 -1.70
CA ILE A 656 -20.91 25.57 -3.05
C ILE A 656 -19.80 24.54 -3.16
N GLY A 657 -19.76 23.81 -4.26
CA GLY A 657 -18.67 22.89 -4.54
C GLY A 657 -18.84 22.07 -5.81
N SER A 658 -18.08 20.98 -5.94
CA SER A 658 -18.09 20.11 -7.13
C SER A 658 -19.20 19.05 -7.06
N ILE A 659 -19.63 18.51 -8.21
CA ILE A 659 -20.50 17.31 -8.26
C ILE A 659 -19.65 16.05 -8.20
N LEU A 660 -18.49 16.09 -8.85
CA LEU A 660 -17.60 14.95 -9.05
C LEU A 660 -16.26 15.22 -8.38
N MET A 661 -15.80 14.28 -7.58
CA MET A 661 -14.47 14.29 -7.01
C MET A 661 -13.72 13.05 -7.49
N PHE A 662 -12.48 13.24 -7.89
CA PHE A 662 -11.54 12.13 -8.02
C PHE A 662 -10.66 12.13 -6.78
N LEU A 663 -10.57 11.01 -6.08
CA LEU A 663 -9.52 10.82 -5.08
C LEU A 663 -8.36 10.07 -5.72
N PRO A 664 -7.20 10.72 -5.94
CA PRO A 664 -6.00 10.04 -6.41
C PRO A 664 -5.51 8.91 -5.47
N LEU A 665 -5.77 9.03 -4.16
CA LEU A 665 -5.26 8.17 -3.06
C LEU A 665 -5.83 6.74 -3.15
N VAL A 666 -7.07 6.63 -3.62
CA VAL A 666 -7.72 5.40 -4.02
C VAL A 666 -8.39 5.79 -5.32
N PRO A 667 -7.91 5.44 -6.53
CA PRO A 667 -8.45 5.86 -7.84
C PRO A 667 -9.92 5.48 -8.00
N CYS A 668 -10.75 6.22 -7.27
CA CYS A 668 -12.16 6.03 -7.07
C CYS A 668 -12.78 7.38 -7.32
N TRP A 669 -13.73 7.33 -8.24
CA TRP A 669 -14.57 8.44 -8.52
C TRP A 669 -15.65 8.50 -7.46
N LYS A 670 -15.80 9.68 -6.87
CA LYS A 670 -16.81 10.01 -5.89
C LYS A 670 -17.74 11.04 -6.47
N MET A 671 -19.03 10.85 -6.31
CA MET A 671 -20.05 11.78 -6.77
C MET A 671 -20.95 12.15 -5.61
N ARG A 672 -21.41 13.40 -5.60
CA ARG A 672 -22.59 13.80 -4.84
C ARG A 672 -23.63 14.32 -5.81
N TYR A 673 -24.85 13.83 -5.70
CA TYR A 673 -25.89 14.19 -6.65
C TYR A 673 -27.27 14.10 -6.02
N ARG A 674 -28.08 15.15 -6.22
CA ARG A 674 -29.52 15.14 -5.99
C ARG A 674 -30.12 16.27 -6.80
N ARG A 675 -30.84 15.93 -7.87
CA ARG A 675 -31.18 16.90 -8.92
C ARG A 675 -31.92 18.14 -8.42
N ASP A 676 -32.91 17.98 -7.56
CA ASP A 676 -33.80 19.06 -7.09
C ASP A 676 -33.11 20.13 -6.24
N ILE A 677 -31.86 19.92 -5.85
CA ILE A 677 -31.10 20.86 -5.03
C ILE A 677 -29.83 21.40 -5.69
N ILE A 678 -29.52 20.99 -6.92
CA ILE A 678 -28.33 21.43 -7.65
C ILE A 678 -28.65 22.61 -8.57
N GLU A 679 -27.87 23.67 -8.45
CA GLU A 679 -27.91 24.87 -9.28
C GLU A 679 -26.51 25.16 -9.85
N PRO A 680 -26.33 25.16 -11.19
CA PRO A 680 -25.05 25.50 -11.81
C PRO A 680 -24.78 27.01 -11.67
N LEU A 681 -23.52 27.39 -11.40
CA LEU A 681 -23.14 28.79 -11.18
C LEU A 681 -22.65 29.52 -12.44
N ASN A 682 -22.39 28.80 -13.53
CA ASN A 682 -21.96 29.35 -14.82
C ASN A 682 -22.39 28.43 -15.99
N GLU A 683 -22.16 28.88 -17.22
CA GLU A 683 -22.56 28.16 -18.45
C GLU A 683 -21.85 26.80 -18.59
N GLU A 684 -20.56 26.73 -18.24
CA GLU A 684 -19.79 25.47 -18.27
C GLU A 684 -20.39 24.42 -17.32
N ALA A 685 -20.74 24.83 -16.11
CA ALA A 685 -21.41 24.02 -15.10
C ALA A 685 -22.80 23.56 -15.60
N GLN A 686 -23.54 24.44 -16.26
CA GLN A 686 -24.87 24.12 -16.81
C GLN A 686 -24.78 23.06 -17.91
N VAL A 687 -23.84 23.20 -18.85
CA VAL A 687 -23.60 22.21 -19.92
C VAL A 687 -23.19 20.86 -19.32
N ALA A 688 -22.28 20.86 -18.35
CA ALA A 688 -21.81 19.63 -17.71
C ALA A 688 -22.90 18.92 -16.90
N LEU A 689 -23.76 19.67 -16.20
CA LEU A 689 -24.91 19.12 -15.50
C LEU A 689 -25.94 18.54 -16.49
N GLY A 690 -26.19 19.21 -17.62
CA GLY A 690 -27.07 18.70 -18.68
C GLY A 690 -26.59 17.36 -19.26
N ALA A 691 -25.29 17.23 -19.53
CA ALA A 691 -24.72 15.96 -20.00
C ALA A 691 -24.86 14.83 -18.97
N LEU A 692 -24.74 15.14 -17.68
CA LEU A 692 -24.98 14.17 -16.60
C LEU A 692 -26.46 13.75 -16.55
N GLU A 693 -27.39 14.69 -16.69
CA GLU A 693 -28.83 14.41 -16.72
C GLU A 693 -29.23 13.53 -17.91
N GLU A 694 -28.70 13.83 -19.10
CA GLU A 694 -28.95 13.05 -20.31
C GLU A 694 -28.46 11.60 -20.16
N ALA A 695 -27.23 11.41 -19.65
CA ALA A 695 -26.70 10.08 -19.39
C ALA A 695 -27.53 9.29 -18.37
N LEU A 696 -28.06 9.94 -17.32
CA LEU A 696 -28.94 9.29 -16.35
C LEU A 696 -30.30 8.93 -16.95
N ALA A 697 -30.84 9.78 -17.84
CA ALA A 697 -32.10 9.52 -18.54
C ALA A 697 -31.97 8.32 -19.49
N GLU A 698 -30.89 8.22 -20.27
CA GLU A 698 -30.62 7.05 -21.12
C GLU A 698 -30.56 5.74 -20.34
N ILE A 699 -29.96 5.79 -19.13
CA ILE A 699 -29.87 4.65 -18.22
C ILE A 699 -31.26 4.25 -17.70
N ASP A 700 -32.11 5.21 -17.37
CA ASP A 700 -33.49 4.94 -16.93
C ASP A 700 -34.38 4.40 -18.06
N GLU A 701 -34.16 4.83 -19.30
CA GLU A 701 -34.84 4.32 -20.49
C GLU A 701 -34.36 2.92 -20.93
N GLY A 702 -33.34 2.36 -20.25
CA GLY A 702 -32.77 1.06 -20.57
C GLY A 702 -31.94 1.04 -21.86
N LYS A 703 -31.60 2.21 -22.40
CA LYS A 703 -30.73 2.36 -23.59
C LYS A 703 -29.26 2.07 -23.27
N ALA A 704 -28.92 1.95 -21.99
CA ALA A 704 -27.58 1.84 -21.48
C ALA A 704 -27.47 0.76 -20.37
N PRO A 705 -26.48 -0.16 -20.44
CA PRO A 705 -26.16 -1.05 -19.32
C PRO A 705 -25.45 -0.25 -18.20
N GLY A 706 -25.50 -0.74 -16.95
CA GLY A 706 -24.76 -0.14 -15.83
C GLY A 706 -25.48 -0.12 -14.48
N VAL A 707 -26.77 -0.47 -14.46
CA VAL A 707 -27.57 -0.50 -13.23
C VAL A 707 -27.59 -1.89 -12.64
N SER A 708 -27.19 -2.00 -11.37
CA SER A 708 -27.41 -3.19 -10.56
C SER A 708 -28.76 -3.06 -9.86
N ILE A 709 -29.70 -3.95 -10.17
CA ILE A 709 -30.95 -4.09 -9.44
C ILE A 709 -30.73 -5.13 -8.36
N LEU A 710 -30.86 -4.77 -7.09
CA LEU A 710 -30.73 -5.75 -6.01
C LEU A 710 -31.96 -6.67 -6.02
N GLY A 711 -31.73 -7.93 -6.39
CA GLY A 711 -32.75 -8.94 -6.58
C GLY A 711 -33.31 -9.52 -5.28
N PRO A 712 -34.29 -10.45 -5.39
CA PRO A 712 -34.89 -11.14 -4.26
C PRO A 712 -33.90 -11.94 -3.42
N ASP A 713 -32.72 -12.26 -3.96
CA ASP A 713 -31.62 -12.96 -3.26
C ASP A 713 -30.85 -12.06 -2.27
N VAL A 714 -31.07 -10.76 -2.33
CA VAL A 714 -30.43 -9.74 -1.48
C VAL A 714 -31.46 -8.98 -0.66
N MET A 715 -32.61 -8.66 -1.28
CA MET A 715 -33.71 -7.95 -0.64
C MET A 715 -34.59 -8.90 0.20
N THR A 716 -33.97 -9.72 1.07
CA THR A 716 -34.65 -10.67 1.97
C THR A 716 -34.74 -10.15 3.40
N GLU A 717 -35.70 -10.64 4.20
CA GLU A 717 -35.74 -10.35 5.64
C GLU A 717 -34.40 -10.68 6.32
N ASN A 718 -33.98 -9.82 7.26
CA ASN A 718 -32.73 -9.90 8.02
C ASN A 718 -31.44 -9.88 7.18
N ALA A 719 -31.50 -9.31 5.98
CA ALA A 719 -30.29 -8.89 5.26
C ALA A 719 -29.97 -7.43 5.56
N VAL A 720 -28.67 -7.10 5.64
CA VAL A 720 -28.16 -5.73 5.75
C VAL A 720 -27.37 -5.42 4.49
N VAL A 721 -27.82 -4.43 3.72
CA VAL A 721 -27.09 -3.92 2.55
C VAL A 721 -26.31 -2.70 2.98
N VAL A 722 -24.99 -2.71 2.79
CA VAL A 722 -24.09 -1.59 3.10
C VAL A 722 -23.50 -1.04 1.82
N VAL A 723 -23.60 0.27 1.61
CA VAL A 723 -23.20 0.94 0.37
C VAL A 723 -22.29 2.11 0.68
N ASP A 724 -21.27 2.29 -0.14
CA ASP A 724 -20.47 3.50 -0.25
C ASP A 724 -21.26 4.55 -1.03
N ASN A 725 -21.78 5.52 -0.28
CA ASN A 725 -22.69 6.55 -0.74
C ASN A 725 -22.10 7.45 -1.83
N ALA A 726 -20.77 7.57 -1.91
CA ALA A 726 -20.14 8.43 -2.91
C ALA A 726 -19.72 7.66 -4.18
N ARG A 727 -19.60 6.33 -4.12
CA ARG A 727 -19.24 5.48 -5.28
C ARG A 727 -20.45 4.99 -6.08
N PHE A 728 -21.65 5.12 -5.53
CA PHE A 728 -22.89 4.72 -6.18
C PHE A 728 -23.93 5.82 -6.12
N LEU A 729 -24.60 6.06 -7.25
CA LEU A 729 -25.92 6.65 -7.24
C LEU A 729 -26.94 5.55 -6.91
N HIS A 730 -27.91 5.86 -6.07
CA HIS A 730 -28.99 4.94 -5.76
C HIS A 730 -30.35 5.54 -6.08
N ALA A 731 -31.26 4.68 -6.51
CA ALA A 731 -32.65 5.00 -6.82
C ALA A 731 -33.58 3.92 -6.27
N ARG A 732 -34.84 4.29 -6.05
CA ARG A 732 -35.89 3.39 -5.56
C ARG A 732 -37.10 3.48 -6.47
N SER A 733 -37.62 2.35 -6.94
CA SER A 733 -38.93 2.33 -7.60
C SER A 733 -40.06 2.60 -6.61
N GLU A 734 -41.26 2.87 -7.13
CA GLU A 734 -42.47 3.03 -6.33
C GLU A 734 -42.68 1.85 -5.37
N ILE A 735 -42.99 2.14 -4.10
CA ILE A 735 -43.32 1.11 -3.10
C ILE A 735 -44.76 0.67 -3.31
N LYS A 736 -44.97 -0.62 -3.53
CA LYS A 736 -46.29 -1.23 -3.77
C LYS A 736 -46.83 -1.96 -2.54
N ASP A 737 -45.93 -2.44 -1.68
CA ASP A 737 -46.30 -3.09 -0.43
C ASP A 737 -46.33 -2.08 0.74
N PRO A 738 -47.51 -1.77 1.33
CA PRO A 738 -47.59 -0.88 2.48
C PRO A 738 -46.92 -1.44 3.74
N LYS A 739 -46.63 -2.74 3.80
CA LYS A 739 -45.93 -3.38 4.93
C LYS A 739 -44.41 -3.32 4.79
N ARG A 740 -43.89 -2.81 3.66
CA ARG A 740 -42.44 -2.70 3.43
C ARG A 740 -41.80 -1.83 4.50
N TRP A 741 -40.79 -2.37 5.17
CA TRP A 741 -40.09 -1.70 6.26
C TRP A 741 -38.60 -2.01 6.23
N LEU A 742 -37.78 -0.97 6.01
CA LEU A 742 -36.34 -1.04 6.20
C LEU A 742 -35.92 -0.06 7.29
N ARG A 743 -34.73 -0.25 7.86
CA ARG A 743 -34.07 0.75 8.70
C ARG A 743 -32.75 1.20 8.12
N ARG A 744 -32.51 2.50 8.13
CA ARG A 744 -31.30 3.13 7.60
C ARG A 744 -30.40 3.63 8.73
N VAL A 745 -29.09 3.44 8.55
CA VAL A 745 -28.04 4.07 9.36
C VAL A 745 -27.00 4.66 8.41
N ARG A 746 -26.44 5.82 8.74
CA ARG A 746 -25.37 6.51 8.00
C ARG A 746 -24.18 6.76 8.92
N TRP A 747 -22.96 6.77 8.41
CA TRP A 747 -21.76 7.02 9.21
C TRP A 747 -20.57 7.50 8.39
N ALA A 748 -19.50 7.87 9.10
CA ALA A 748 -18.22 8.32 8.57
C ALA A 748 -18.40 9.53 7.64
N PRO A 749 -18.65 10.74 8.17
CA PRO A 749 -18.68 11.95 7.34
C PRO A 749 -17.35 12.12 6.60
N GLU A 750 -17.41 12.49 5.32
CA GLU A 750 -16.21 12.71 4.51
C GLU A 750 -16.32 14.04 3.76
N PHE A 751 -15.27 14.85 3.85
CA PHE A 751 -15.18 16.15 3.21
C PHE A 751 -15.28 16.04 1.68
N PHE A 752 -16.26 16.75 1.10
CA PHE A 752 -16.53 16.77 -0.34
C PHE A 752 -16.48 18.22 -0.86
N VAL A 753 -15.33 18.61 -1.42
CA VAL A 753 -15.09 19.94 -2.05
C VAL A 753 -15.79 20.03 -3.39
#